data_AF-A0A3P1C333-F1
#
_entry.id   AF-A0A3P1C333-F1
#
_cell.length_a   1.000
_cell.length_b   1.000
_cell.length_c   1.000
_cell.angle_alpha   90.00
_cell.angle_beta   90.00
_cell.angle_gamma   90.00
#
_symmetry.space_group_name_H-M   'P 1'
#
loop_
_entity.id
_entity.type
_entity.pdbx_description
1 polymer ?
#
loop_
_entity_poly.entity_id
_entity_poly.type
_entity_poly.pdbx_seq_one_letter_code
_entity_poly.pdbx_strand_id
1 'polypeptide(L)'
;MGKCIVQRWLIVLLCLLSIAGQAQSTVLYFNEPPKETLGRNRNQLVINKFFNDREDFLWFVSGNGLNRYDGHEIVSIRSNPVDLNSLSSSRAIDMIQDEQGNFWITTRDGGLNAYNPQTGKIAHFHHVPTNKASLSSDKLRFLQRDESGQIWIGSDLGMNQFDPKTGRTVRFLPKPGEVGQLQGNPLSPIVIESDRIYVSTTVGFEYYNRTSKQWHCFPAVDKKGVSVPNFIVGLNAPNSLCKDHRGLLWMGVPNQTGLQVFNPKTGQITSFDKHTADGKPITFPKVILEDRSGRLWLCCEDDIFRISADRTVVEHCIPMAVENQEPLSGLVTLYEDRQGLIWLERISDKNPLFFDARQERYPNLKMPQLGKVKPLANDLFPDANGLIWISTDLGLIRHDPSGGHPGGDDTRFVLKLPNVYSSIPLSDHHLLLISEDEGLFIFDKKTGRALPVRFHKAGIKSIQAPIFTVLDQDGDLWISTWGYGLFRIPKGSLSVKTGLVSVYEQWKNDPANPNSLLSNLLQKIAVDAQNTVWVCGAANGLCRVNKHTRRVQRFMLRQGDPHGLASNYTYAPLVDKQGDVWVTSGYSAPLQRLSVKTGKFKKYGIANGFTDDYFAHATLDGTGKIWFNQNQVVSSIDPITERVTTFPQFVGTSVFSTPIAAQPLTGEIYFSCQNNLRRFRPALIQNAPRTPSPLRLVAVSYFDADETETMKPLPENRWRANELALSYRENTLELKFALLDYRSITGREYVYALTGVDEEPQWVSIGLKNTVDFAQMKPGTYLFHLKARNSDGIWTKLAKPLRINITPPWWQSPWAYVAYTLLLLLGFWYLMKARLREQARELALQEAVIIKQQRDEIAQKNAQNELLLKEIHHRVKNNLGVVSGLLALQSAKVTDPNVLEAIQASQSRVQSMGIIHQKLYQGKQLGAIEMRDYFNNLSESILHSFDATDRITIDCSMPELVLDIDTAVSVGLLTNELLTNSLKYAFVGRDSGTIRLSLTRTDNGSLLLQVADNGIGKPPAKAVKETGFGTQLVDLLTRQLDGILTYENQNGTLVTLHFNRSATI
;
A
#
# COMPACT_ATOMS: atom_id res chain seq x y z
N MET A 1 33.36 13.00 75.31
CA MET A 1 33.86 11.83 74.55
C MET A 1 32.79 10.80 74.14
N GLY A 2 31.54 10.86 74.62
CA GLY A 2 30.52 9.82 74.34
C GLY A 2 29.71 9.93 73.03
N LYS A 3 29.69 11.08 72.33
CA LYS A 3 28.87 11.25 71.11
C LYS A 3 29.57 10.86 69.80
N CYS A 4 30.91 10.84 69.76
CA CYS A 4 31.67 10.51 68.55
C CYS A 4 31.81 8.99 68.30
N ILE A 5 31.68 8.18 69.35
CA ILE A 5 31.82 6.72 69.27
C ILE A 5 30.54 6.09 68.72
N VAL A 6 29.36 6.53 69.17
CA VAL A 6 28.07 6.01 68.67
C VAL A 6 27.88 6.34 67.19
N GLN A 7 28.32 7.51 66.72
CA GLN A 7 28.21 7.91 65.31
C GLN A 7 29.19 7.13 64.41
N ARG A 8 30.39 6.80 64.90
CA ARG A 8 31.33 5.90 64.19
C ARG A 8 30.83 4.47 64.14
N TRP A 9 30.23 3.96 65.21
CA TRP A 9 29.61 2.63 65.19
C TRP A 9 28.35 2.60 64.32
N LEU A 10 27.54 3.67 64.26
CA LEU A 10 26.39 3.74 63.36
C LEU A 10 26.82 3.78 61.88
N ILE A 11 27.90 4.50 61.55
CA ILE A 11 28.45 4.53 60.19
C ILE A 11 29.11 3.20 59.84
N VAL A 12 29.78 2.54 60.78
CA VAL A 12 30.33 1.18 60.58
C VAL A 12 29.20 0.14 60.50
N LEU A 13 28.08 0.29 61.23
CA LEU A 13 26.91 -0.59 61.11
C LEU A 13 26.14 -0.33 59.80
N LEU A 14 26.05 0.92 59.33
CA LEU A 14 25.48 1.30 58.03
C LEU A 14 26.37 0.87 56.85
N CYS A 15 27.69 0.86 57.03
CA CYS A 15 28.66 0.31 56.06
C CYS A 15 28.81 -1.23 56.15
N LEU A 16 28.38 -1.87 57.25
CA LEU A 16 28.24 -3.33 57.36
C LEU A 16 26.86 -3.82 56.90
N LEU A 17 25.88 -2.93 56.73
CA LEU A 17 24.60 -3.19 56.07
C LEU A 17 24.65 -3.04 54.55
N SER A 18 25.75 -2.54 53.97
CA SER A 18 26.09 -2.87 52.58
C SER A 18 26.67 -4.28 52.56
N ILE A 19 25.76 -5.26 52.61
CA ILE A 19 26.06 -6.63 52.18
C ILE A 19 26.58 -6.48 50.75
N ALA A 20 27.90 -6.56 50.58
CA ALA A 20 28.50 -6.96 49.33
C ALA A 20 28.01 -8.39 49.09
N GLY A 21 26.81 -8.51 48.51
CA GLY A 21 26.31 -9.79 48.05
C GLY A 21 27.32 -10.30 47.06
N GLN A 22 27.98 -11.41 47.39
CA GLN A 22 28.68 -12.19 46.39
C GLN A 22 27.61 -12.68 45.40
N ALA A 23 27.39 -11.90 44.35
CA ALA A 23 26.45 -12.24 43.29
C ALA A 23 27.05 -13.37 42.44
N GLN A 24 26.71 -14.62 42.78
CA GLN A 24 26.91 -15.74 41.87
C GLN A 24 26.08 -15.53 40.59
N SER A 25 26.40 -16.31 39.57
CA SER A 25 25.93 -16.15 38.21
C SER A 25 24.41 -16.00 38.10
N THR A 26 23.95 -14.99 37.36
CA THR A 26 22.52 -14.74 37.10
C THR A 26 22.04 -15.56 35.92
N VAL A 27 20.90 -16.21 36.06
CA VAL A 27 20.30 -16.99 34.97
C VAL A 27 19.40 -16.09 34.12
N LEU A 28 19.65 -16.04 32.81
CA LEU A 28 18.87 -15.28 31.85
C LEU A 28 18.01 -16.22 31.00
N TYR A 29 16.69 -16.08 31.10
CA TYR A 29 15.75 -16.94 30.39
C TYR A 29 15.32 -16.34 29.06
N PHE A 30 15.81 -16.89 27.96
CA PHE A 30 15.52 -16.44 26.60
C PHE A 30 14.29 -17.17 26.02
N ASN A 31 13.36 -16.40 25.45
CA ASN A 31 12.14 -16.90 24.83
C ASN A 31 12.31 -17.05 23.31
N GLU A 32 11.64 -18.05 22.75
CA GLU A 32 11.46 -18.14 21.30
C GLU A 32 10.33 -17.20 20.85
N PRO A 33 10.48 -16.49 19.72
CA PRO A 33 9.36 -15.89 19.03
C PRO A 33 8.35 -17.00 18.67
N PRO A 34 7.05 -16.70 18.59
CA PRO A 34 6.05 -17.74 18.45
C PRO A 34 6.28 -18.61 17.19
N LYS A 35 6.05 -19.92 17.30
CA LYS A 35 6.43 -20.89 16.25
C LYS A 35 5.61 -20.74 14.95
N GLU A 36 4.41 -20.17 15.05
CA GLU A 36 3.53 -19.88 13.90
C GLU A 36 4.07 -18.74 13.02
N THR A 37 4.82 -17.81 13.61
CA THR A 37 5.36 -16.57 13.02
C THR A 37 6.62 -16.77 12.17
N LEU A 38 7.46 -17.77 12.50
CA LEU A 38 8.78 -17.97 11.87
C LEU A 38 8.74 -18.82 10.59
N GLY A 39 7.57 -19.36 10.22
CA GLY A 39 7.41 -20.29 9.12
C GLY A 39 8.16 -21.61 9.36
N ARG A 40 7.70 -22.71 8.75
CA ARG A 40 8.35 -24.04 8.89
C ARG A 40 9.77 -24.13 8.29
N ASN A 41 10.43 -23.02 7.97
CA ASN A 41 11.78 -23.02 7.41
C ASN A 41 12.84 -23.11 8.51
N ARG A 42 13.00 -24.33 9.06
CA ARG A 42 14.12 -24.78 9.92
C ARG A 42 15.52 -24.70 9.23
N ASN A 43 15.64 -23.92 8.17
CA ASN A 43 16.83 -23.80 7.33
C ASN A 43 17.39 -22.37 7.26
N GLN A 44 17.07 -21.50 8.23
CA GLN A 44 17.76 -20.22 8.37
C GLN A 44 19.26 -20.48 8.63
N LEU A 45 20.10 -19.86 7.80
CA LEU A 45 21.54 -19.77 8.06
C LEU A 45 21.74 -18.75 9.19
N VAL A 46 22.78 -18.95 10.00
CA VAL A 46 23.13 -18.13 11.18
C VAL A 46 22.87 -16.63 10.95
N ILE A 47 22.15 -16.01 11.89
CA ILE A 47 21.94 -14.55 11.90
C ILE A 47 23.26 -13.87 12.29
N ASN A 48 23.83 -13.09 11.38
CA ASN A 48 25.06 -12.35 11.60
C ASN A 48 24.80 -11.05 12.38
N LYS A 49 23.67 -10.39 12.13
CA LYS A 49 23.33 -9.10 12.74
C LYS A 49 21.83 -8.86 12.83
N PHE A 50 21.41 -8.24 13.93
CA PHE A 50 20.08 -7.66 14.11
C PHE A 50 20.11 -6.16 13.82
N PHE A 51 19.00 -5.62 13.32
CA PHE A 51 18.88 -4.21 12.99
C PHE A 51 17.44 -3.72 13.09
N ASN A 52 17.16 -2.62 13.79
CA ASN A 52 15.89 -1.92 13.68
C ASN A 52 15.97 -0.80 12.64
N ASP A 53 15.02 -0.79 11.71
CA ASP A 53 14.88 0.33 10.77
C ASP A 53 14.20 1.55 11.41
N ARG A 54 14.09 2.63 10.63
CA ARG A 54 13.40 3.87 11.04
C ARG A 54 11.90 3.72 11.25
N GLU A 55 11.28 2.68 10.69
CA GLU A 55 9.86 2.36 10.82
C GLU A 55 9.55 1.42 12.00
N ASP A 56 10.60 1.03 12.75
CA ASP A 56 10.62 0.13 13.91
C ASP A 56 10.55 -1.37 13.57
N PHE A 57 10.59 -1.76 12.30
CA PHE A 57 10.67 -3.18 11.94
C PHE A 57 12.00 -3.76 12.36
N LEU A 58 11.97 -5.02 12.79
CA LEU A 58 13.17 -5.77 13.14
C LEU A 58 13.68 -6.51 11.91
N TRP A 59 14.97 -6.41 11.65
CA TRP A 59 15.62 -7.07 10.53
C TRP A 59 16.70 -8.01 11.04
N PHE A 60 16.81 -9.17 10.38
CA PHE A 60 17.84 -10.17 10.59
C PHE A 60 18.67 -10.31 9.32
N VAL A 61 19.97 -9.97 9.41
CA VAL A 61 20.94 -10.22 8.37
C VAL A 61 21.47 -11.63 8.56
N SER A 62 21.23 -12.51 7.59
CA SER A 62 21.56 -13.93 7.67
C SER A 62 22.44 -14.38 6.53
N GLY A 63 23.03 -15.58 6.66
CA GLY A 63 23.73 -16.24 5.54
C GLY A 63 22.84 -16.60 4.34
N ASN A 64 21.51 -16.39 4.42
CA ASN A 64 20.54 -16.64 3.34
C ASN A 64 19.80 -15.35 2.90
N GLY A 65 20.40 -14.18 3.13
CA GLY A 65 19.85 -12.88 2.76
C GLY A 65 19.31 -12.10 3.95
N LEU A 66 18.44 -11.14 3.66
CA LEU A 66 17.86 -10.22 4.64
C LEU A 66 16.44 -10.67 4.98
N ASN A 67 16.08 -10.58 6.24
CA ASN A 67 14.77 -11.00 6.72
C ASN A 67 14.15 -9.86 7.54
N ARG A 68 13.05 -9.29 7.07
CA ARG A 68 12.25 -8.32 7.83
C ARG A 68 11.19 -9.05 8.62
N TYR A 69 11.10 -8.79 9.91
CA TYR A 69 10.10 -9.34 10.81
C TYR A 69 9.18 -8.23 11.31
N ASP A 70 7.88 -8.41 11.09
CA ASP A 70 6.83 -7.49 11.53
C ASP A 70 6.11 -7.96 12.81
N GLY A 71 6.56 -9.05 13.42
CA GLY A 71 5.91 -9.65 14.58
C GLY A 71 4.83 -10.68 14.26
N HIS A 72 4.52 -10.91 12.97
CA HIS A 72 3.59 -11.92 12.44
C HIS A 72 4.23 -12.80 11.36
N GLU A 73 5.03 -12.22 10.48
CA GLU A 73 5.66 -12.92 9.38
C GLU A 73 7.06 -12.39 9.09
N ILE A 74 7.85 -13.21 8.39
CA ILE A 74 9.16 -12.83 7.89
C ILE A 74 9.08 -12.65 6.38
N VAL A 75 9.43 -11.45 5.92
CA VAL A 75 9.62 -11.14 4.50
C VAL A 75 11.12 -11.22 4.20
N SER A 76 11.52 -12.20 3.38
CA SER A 76 12.93 -12.40 3.00
C SER A 76 13.26 -11.71 1.68
N ILE A 77 14.35 -10.94 1.65
CA ILE A 77 15.01 -10.47 0.43
C ILE A 77 16.23 -11.35 0.19
N ARG A 78 16.25 -12.05 -0.95
CA ARG A 78 17.28 -13.03 -1.30
C ARG A 78 17.99 -12.65 -2.60
N SER A 79 19.12 -13.31 -2.84
CA SER A 79 19.77 -13.27 -4.14
C SER A 79 19.07 -14.21 -5.11
N ASN A 80 18.79 -13.71 -6.31
CA ASN A 80 18.28 -14.49 -7.43
C ASN A 80 19.13 -14.15 -8.67
N PRO A 81 19.92 -15.09 -9.22
CA PRO A 81 20.82 -14.82 -10.33
C PRO A 81 20.11 -14.36 -11.61
N VAL A 82 18.80 -14.55 -11.74
CA VAL A 82 18.00 -14.12 -12.89
C VAL A 82 17.41 -12.72 -12.70
N ASP A 83 17.26 -12.25 -11.45
CA ASP A 83 16.65 -10.96 -11.13
C ASP A 83 17.72 -9.92 -10.75
N LEU A 84 17.90 -8.93 -11.62
CA LEU A 84 18.83 -7.82 -11.42
C LEU A 84 18.44 -6.87 -10.28
N ASN A 85 17.22 -6.99 -9.73
CA ASN A 85 16.77 -6.23 -8.56
C ASN A 85 16.83 -7.07 -7.27
N SER A 86 17.48 -8.23 -7.29
CA SER A 86 17.72 -9.07 -6.12
C SER A 86 19.08 -8.77 -5.48
N LEU A 87 19.45 -9.39 -4.35
CA LEU A 87 20.78 -9.20 -3.76
C LEU A 87 21.87 -9.82 -4.65
N SER A 88 23.07 -9.21 -4.71
CA SER A 88 24.20 -9.74 -5.48
C SER A 88 24.74 -11.07 -4.95
N SER A 89 24.52 -11.36 -3.66
CA SER A 89 24.89 -12.63 -3.02
C SER A 89 23.90 -12.94 -1.89
N SER A 90 23.67 -14.23 -1.65
CA SER A 90 22.84 -14.69 -0.53
C SER A 90 23.53 -14.52 0.84
N ARG A 91 24.86 -14.30 0.86
CA ARG A 91 25.64 -14.22 2.09
C ARG A 91 25.77 -12.78 2.57
N ALA A 92 24.65 -12.21 3.03
CA ALA A 92 24.64 -10.89 3.65
C ALA A 92 25.38 -10.91 5.01
N ILE A 93 26.19 -9.88 5.27
CA ILE A 93 27.03 -9.79 6.48
C ILE A 93 26.58 -8.65 7.38
N ASP A 94 26.36 -7.47 6.82
CA ASP A 94 26.02 -6.27 7.58
C ASP A 94 25.02 -5.39 6.79
N MET A 95 24.29 -4.54 7.51
CA MET A 95 23.28 -3.63 6.98
C MET A 95 23.19 -2.34 7.80
N ILE A 96 23.02 -1.20 7.13
CA ILE A 96 22.60 0.08 7.72
C ILE A 96 21.48 0.71 6.88
N GLN A 97 20.82 1.73 7.43
CA GLN A 97 19.88 2.58 6.72
C GLN A 97 20.38 4.03 6.66
N ASP A 98 20.28 4.66 5.49
CA ASP A 98 20.63 6.07 5.29
C ASP A 98 19.49 7.04 5.68
N GLU A 99 19.69 8.34 5.44
CA GLU A 99 18.71 9.37 5.75
C GLU A 99 17.48 9.37 4.86
N GLN A 100 17.63 8.89 3.63
CA GLN A 100 16.57 8.78 2.63
C GLN A 100 15.77 7.49 2.80
N GLY A 101 16.20 6.60 3.71
CA GLY A 101 15.54 5.33 4.01
C GLY A 101 16.05 4.16 3.15
N ASN A 102 17.09 4.35 2.33
CA ASN A 102 17.70 3.25 1.59
C ASN A 102 18.55 2.39 2.52
N PHE A 103 18.58 1.10 2.23
CA PHE A 103 19.38 0.13 2.95
C PHE A 103 20.68 -0.14 2.19
N TRP A 104 21.81 -0.10 2.90
CA TRP A 104 23.13 -0.42 2.37
C TRP A 104 23.58 -1.72 3.00
N ILE A 105 23.89 -2.72 2.16
CA ILE A 105 24.10 -4.10 2.59
C ILE A 105 25.43 -4.62 2.04
N THR A 106 26.30 -5.09 2.93
CA THR A 106 27.52 -5.79 2.55
C THR A 106 27.27 -7.27 2.42
N THR A 107 27.95 -7.89 1.46
CA THR A 107 27.93 -9.33 1.27
C THR A 107 29.33 -9.90 1.38
N ARG A 108 29.41 -11.20 1.69
CA ARG A 108 30.69 -11.91 1.88
C ARG A 108 31.52 -12.02 0.60
N ASP A 109 30.87 -11.93 -0.57
CA ASP A 109 31.46 -12.24 -1.87
C ASP A 109 30.82 -11.51 -3.07
N GLY A 110 29.80 -10.68 -2.86
CA GLY A 110 29.07 -9.98 -3.92
C GLY A 110 29.15 -8.45 -3.83
N GLY A 111 30.07 -7.89 -3.05
CA GLY A 111 30.23 -6.45 -2.89
C GLY A 111 29.10 -5.78 -2.09
N LEU A 112 28.83 -4.51 -2.41
CA LEU A 112 27.87 -3.64 -1.70
C LEU A 112 26.57 -3.53 -2.49
N ASN A 113 25.45 -3.65 -1.80
CA ASN A 113 24.11 -3.51 -2.37
C ASN A 113 23.42 -2.29 -1.78
N ALA A 114 22.71 -1.52 -2.61
CA ALA A 114 21.85 -0.42 -2.19
C ALA A 114 20.40 -0.75 -2.53
N TYR A 115 19.60 -1.04 -1.51
CA TYR A 115 18.18 -1.37 -1.64
C TYR A 115 17.32 -0.15 -1.32
N ASN A 116 16.51 0.26 -2.28
CA ASN A 116 15.50 1.30 -2.08
C ASN A 116 14.14 0.65 -1.82
N PRO A 117 13.60 0.73 -0.58
CA PRO A 117 12.35 0.06 -0.23
C PRO A 117 11.13 0.63 -0.98
N GLN A 118 11.14 1.93 -1.31
CA GLN A 118 10.01 2.59 -1.98
C GLN A 118 9.79 2.14 -3.42
N THR A 119 10.88 1.81 -4.12
CA THR A 119 10.87 1.40 -5.53
C THR A 119 11.07 -0.11 -5.71
N GLY A 120 11.52 -0.81 -4.66
CA GLY A 120 11.90 -2.22 -4.73
C GLY A 120 13.21 -2.49 -5.47
N LYS A 121 13.92 -1.46 -5.96
CA LYS A 121 15.14 -1.63 -6.76
C LYS A 121 16.37 -1.84 -5.89
N ILE A 122 17.29 -2.66 -6.39
CA ILE A 122 18.62 -2.88 -5.80
C ILE A 122 19.69 -2.45 -6.81
N ALA A 123 20.65 -1.65 -6.36
CA ALA A 123 21.85 -1.31 -7.12
C ALA A 123 23.07 -2.02 -6.53
N HIS A 124 23.98 -2.46 -7.40
CA HIS A 124 25.18 -3.23 -7.03
C HIS A 124 26.45 -2.44 -7.27
N PHE A 125 27.35 -2.47 -6.31
CA PHE A 125 28.67 -1.87 -6.39
C PHE A 125 29.72 -2.96 -6.17
N HIS A 126 30.55 -3.18 -7.18
CA HIS A 126 31.58 -4.22 -7.22
C HIS A 126 32.99 -3.63 -7.29
N HIS A 127 33.98 -4.45 -6.97
CA HIS A 127 35.38 -4.20 -7.23
C HIS A 127 35.66 -4.28 -8.73
N VAL A 128 36.13 -3.17 -9.29
CA VAL A 128 36.62 -3.10 -10.66
C VAL A 128 38.12 -2.80 -10.59
N PRO A 129 39.01 -3.75 -10.96
CA PRO A 129 40.47 -3.58 -10.84
C PRO A 129 40.99 -2.34 -11.55
N THR A 130 40.42 -2.01 -12.71
CA THR A 130 40.83 -0.87 -13.55
C THR A 130 40.32 0.48 -13.04
N ASN A 131 39.26 0.51 -12.22
CA ASN A 131 38.65 1.73 -11.72
C ASN A 131 39.01 1.95 -10.25
N LYS A 132 39.96 2.85 -9.97
CA LYS A 132 40.40 3.20 -8.61
C LYS A 132 39.29 3.78 -7.72
N ALA A 133 38.18 4.25 -8.30
CA ALA A 133 37.03 4.78 -7.58
C ALA A 133 35.95 3.73 -7.26
N SER A 134 36.17 2.45 -7.57
CA SER A 134 35.27 1.35 -7.15
C SER A 134 35.74 0.73 -5.81
N LEU A 135 35.05 -0.28 -5.27
CA LEU A 135 35.45 -0.95 -4.02
C LEU A 135 36.84 -1.57 -4.10
N SER A 136 37.54 -1.75 -2.97
CA SER A 136 38.85 -2.43 -2.94
C SER A 136 38.76 -3.95 -3.09
N SER A 137 37.63 -4.56 -2.73
CA SER A 137 37.32 -5.99 -2.86
C SER A 137 35.80 -6.19 -2.76
N ASP A 138 35.29 -7.29 -3.32
CA ASP A 138 33.89 -7.72 -3.18
C ASP A 138 33.62 -8.50 -1.88
N LYS A 139 34.68 -8.84 -1.14
CA LYS A 139 34.58 -9.55 0.15
C LYS A 139 34.53 -8.54 1.28
N LEU A 140 33.32 -8.10 1.58
CA LEU A 140 33.06 -7.06 2.58
C LEU A 140 32.75 -7.68 3.95
N ARG A 141 33.16 -6.98 5.02
CA ARG A 141 33.10 -7.49 6.41
C ARG A 141 32.10 -6.76 7.30
N PHE A 142 31.95 -5.46 7.10
CA PHE A 142 31.05 -4.60 7.89
C PHE A 142 30.89 -3.27 7.17
N LEU A 143 29.92 -2.46 7.61
CA LEU A 143 29.75 -1.09 7.14
C LEU A 143 29.22 -0.18 8.24
N GLN A 144 29.65 1.08 8.24
CA GLN A 144 29.26 2.07 9.24
C GLN A 144 29.18 3.47 8.61
N ARG A 145 28.13 4.21 8.94
CA ARG A 145 27.94 5.59 8.45
C ARG A 145 28.62 6.60 9.37
N ASP A 146 29.26 7.61 8.80
CA ASP A 146 29.76 8.76 9.54
C ASP A 146 28.75 9.93 9.58
N GLU A 147 29.04 10.92 10.42
CA GLU A 147 28.18 12.11 10.61
C GLU A 147 28.03 12.96 9.33
N SER A 148 28.96 12.87 8.39
CA SER A 148 28.86 13.54 7.09
C SER A 148 28.01 12.77 6.06
N GLY A 149 27.58 11.56 6.42
CA GLY A 149 26.78 10.69 5.58
C GLY A 149 27.60 9.75 4.69
N GLN A 150 28.93 9.73 4.79
CA GLN A 150 29.77 8.77 4.08
C GLN A 150 29.68 7.39 4.73
N ILE A 151 29.84 6.35 3.94
CA ILE A 151 29.79 4.96 4.40
C ILE A 151 31.20 4.39 4.41
N TRP A 152 31.67 3.99 5.58
CA TRP A 152 32.95 3.32 5.77
C TRP A 152 32.75 1.82 5.75
N ILE A 153 33.49 1.12 4.89
CA ILE A 153 33.29 -0.29 4.58
C ILE A 153 34.61 -1.02 4.70
N GLY A 154 34.68 -1.97 5.63
CA GLY A 154 35.84 -2.87 5.75
C GLY A 154 35.75 -4.01 4.73
N SER A 155 36.86 -4.29 4.06
CA SER A 155 37.00 -5.47 3.19
C SER A 155 38.19 -6.33 3.63
N ASP A 156 38.40 -7.47 2.97
CA ASP A 156 39.61 -8.26 3.15
C ASP A 156 40.88 -7.63 2.51
N LEU A 157 40.71 -6.55 1.74
CA LEU A 157 41.76 -5.76 1.10
C LEU A 157 41.65 -4.28 1.52
N GLY A 158 41.60 -4.01 2.82
CA GLY A 158 41.62 -2.65 3.38
C GLY A 158 40.26 -2.01 3.66
N MET A 159 40.29 -0.71 3.91
CA MET A 159 39.13 0.10 4.25
C MET A 159 38.67 0.92 3.04
N ASN A 160 37.36 1.09 2.87
CA ASN A 160 36.76 1.89 1.81
C ASN A 160 35.92 3.00 2.42
N GLN A 161 36.08 4.23 1.93
CA GLN A 161 35.16 5.33 2.19
C GLN A 161 34.31 5.55 0.94
N PHE A 162 33.02 5.24 1.04
CA PHE A 162 32.07 5.26 -0.05
C PHE A 162 31.11 6.45 0.10
N ASP A 163 30.92 7.19 -0.98
CA ASP A 163 29.97 8.28 -1.06
C ASP A 163 28.64 7.78 -1.67
N PRO A 164 27.55 7.71 -0.88
CA PRO A 164 26.26 7.22 -1.36
C PRO A 164 25.61 8.11 -2.40
N LYS A 165 26.00 9.39 -2.52
CA LYS A 165 25.43 10.33 -3.50
C LYS A 165 26.06 10.18 -4.87
N THR A 166 27.38 9.96 -4.92
CA THR A 166 28.13 9.88 -6.18
C THR A 166 28.46 8.44 -6.60
N GLY A 167 28.32 7.47 -5.71
CA GLY A 167 28.70 6.07 -5.93
C GLY A 167 30.21 5.86 -6.03
N ARG A 168 31.03 6.84 -5.62
CA ARG A 168 32.49 6.79 -5.70
C ARG A 168 33.09 6.33 -4.38
N THR A 169 34.18 5.58 -4.48
CA THR A 169 34.94 5.04 -3.34
C THR A 169 36.34 5.61 -3.29
N VAL A 170 36.79 5.98 -2.09
CA VAL A 170 38.20 6.18 -1.75
C VAL A 170 38.70 4.93 -1.03
N ARG A 171 39.76 4.31 -1.54
CA ARG A 171 40.34 3.07 -1.00
C ARG A 171 41.53 3.38 -0.09
N PHE A 172 41.57 2.78 1.09
CA PHE A 172 42.72 2.76 1.99
C PHE A 172 43.25 1.33 2.05
N LEU A 173 44.27 1.04 1.23
CA LEU A 173 44.92 -0.27 1.19
C LEU A 173 45.98 -0.35 2.29
N PRO A 174 46.12 -1.47 3.01
CA PRO A 174 47.17 -1.61 4.02
C PRO A 174 48.56 -1.55 3.40
N LYS A 175 49.44 -0.75 4.01
CA LYS A 175 50.85 -0.60 3.64
C LYS A 175 51.73 -0.62 4.89
N PRO A 176 52.02 -1.83 5.42
CA PRO A 176 52.85 -1.98 6.60
C PRO A 176 54.20 -1.27 6.44
N GLY A 177 54.56 -0.43 7.40
CA GLY A 177 55.82 0.33 7.42
C GLY A 177 55.77 1.73 6.79
N GLU A 178 54.74 2.06 6.00
CA GLU A 178 54.57 3.42 5.44
C GLU A 178 53.84 4.34 6.45
N VAL A 179 54.51 5.39 6.94
CA VAL A 179 53.92 6.35 7.89
C VAL A 179 52.73 7.08 7.27
N GLY A 180 51.65 7.23 8.05
CA GLY A 180 50.44 7.93 7.62
C GLY A 180 49.48 7.07 6.79
N GLN A 181 49.83 5.81 6.50
CA GLN A 181 49.00 4.84 5.78
C GLN A 181 48.41 3.80 6.74
N LEU A 182 47.31 3.17 6.33
CA LEU A 182 46.70 2.07 7.06
C LEU A 182 47.71 0.92 7.17
N GLN A 183 47.94 0.38 8.37
CA GLN A 183 48.96 -0.65 8.56
C GLN A 183 48.38 -2.07 8.45
N GLY A 184 47.14 -2.29 8.88
CA GLY A 184 46.48 -3.60 8.87
C GLY A 184 45.15 -3.65 8.13
N ASN A 185 44.68 -4.87 7.86
CA ASN A 185 43.32 -5.06 7.33
C ASN A 185 42.29 -4.78 8.43
N PRO A 186 41.18 -4.11 8.13
CA PRO A 186 40.22 -3.72 9.15
C PRO A 186 39.35 -4.92 9.59
N LEU A 187 39.11 -5.01 10.90
CA LEU A 187 38.42 -6.13 11.56
C LEU A 187 37.13 -5.71 12.29
N SER A 188 36.95 -4.43 12.61
CA SER A 188 35.74 -3.91 13.29
C SER A 188 35.15 -2.68 12.59
N PRO A 189 33.82 -2.42 12.72
CA PRO A 189 33.21 -1.16 12.34
C PRO A 189 33.93 0.03 12.95
N ILE A 190 33.91 1.14 12.23
CA ILE A 190 34.55 2.36 12.71
C ILE A 190 33.82 2.95 13.92
N VAL A 191 34.58 3.55 14.83
CA VAL A 191 34.04 4.36 15.92
C VAL A 191 34.54 5.78 15.79
N ILE A 192 33.62 6.74 15.81
CA ILE A 192 33.94 8.15 15.61
C ILE A 192 33.95 8.86 16.95
N GLU A 193 35.04 9.61 17.19
CA GLU A 193 35.17 10.51 18.33
C GLU A 193 35.86 11.79 17.87
N SER A 194 35.13 12.91 17.89
CA SER A 194 35.58 14.20 17.37
C SER A 194 36.04 14.06 15.91
N ASP A 195 37.32 14.36 15.61
CA ASP A 195 37.87 14.32 14.26
C ASP A 195 38.65 13.03 13.94
N ARG A 196 38.52 12.00 14.79
CA ARG A 196 39.24 10.74 14.68
C ARG A 196 38.28 9.58 14.48
N ILE A 197 38.65 8.70 13.56
CA ILE A 197 37.91 7.48 13.22
C ILE A 197 38.76 6.29 13.67
N TYR A 198 38.32 5.60 14.71
CA TYR A 198 39.01 4.46 15.31
C TYR A 198 38.56 3.15 14.68
N VAL A 199 39.51 2.22 14.52
CA VAL A 199 39.27 0.90 13.94
C VAL A 199 40.24 -0.11 14.52
N SER A 200 39.77 -1.34 14.73
CA SER A 200 40.64 -2.48 15.05
C SER A 200 41.07 -3.15 13.75
N THR A 201 42.36 -3.43 13.61
CA THR A 201 42.97 -4.02 12.42
C THR A 201 43.79 -5.25 12.78
N THR A 202 44.26 -5.98 11.78
CA THR A 202 45.14 -7.14 11.96
C THR A 202 46.47 -6.82 12.65
N VAL A 203 46.87 -5.54 12.72
CA VAL A 203 48.10 -5.12 13.43
C VAL A 203 47.80 -4.48 14.80
N GLY A 204 46.52 -4.31 15.14
CA GLY A 204 46.08 -3.83 16.44
C GLY A 204 45.01 -2.75 16.37
N PHE A 205 45.26 -1.60 17.00
CA PHE A 205 44.31 -0.50 17.05
C PHE A 205 44.87 0.69 16.28
N GLU A 206 44.08 1.24 15.35
CA GLU A 206 44.48 2.34 14.47
C GLU A 206 43.40 3.42 14.46
N TYR A 207 43.78 4.65 14.10
CA TYR A 207 42.80 5.71 13.84
C TYR A 207 43.16 6.56 12.62
N TYR A 208 42.15 7.02 11.91
CA TYR A 208 42.26 7.98 10.83
C TYR A 208 41.94 9.39 11.35
N ASN A 209 42.86 10.33 11.12
CA ASN A 209 42.65 11.74 11.43
C ASN A 209 42.07 12.42 10.19
N ARG A 210 40.85 12.97 10.29
CA ARG A 210 40.16 13.57 9.12
C ARG A 210 40.79 14.89 8.71
N THR A 211 41.33 15.69 9.64
CA THR A 211 42.04 16.94 9.36
C THR A 211 43.33 16.69 8.60
N SER A 212 44.20 15.80 9.09
CA SER A 212 45.50 15.52 8.43
C SER A 212 45.39 14.52 7.28
N LYS A 213 44.25 13.83 7.17
CA LYS A 213 43.99 12.73 6.21
C LYS A 213 45.00 11.58 6.31
N GLN A 214 45.52 11.33 7.51
CA GLN A 214 46.53 10.30 7.76
C GLN A 214 46.05 9.26 8.78
N TRP A 215 46.44 8.01 8.53
CA TRP A 215 46.30 6.90 9.47
C TRP A 215 47.43 6.90 10.50
N HIS A 216 47.07 6.61 11.73
CA HIS A 216 47.98 6.51 12.86
C HIS A 216 47.74 5.17 13.56
N CYS A 217 48.81 4.39 13.70
CA CYS A 217 48.78 3.15 14.45
C CYS A 217 49.22 3.41 15.90
N PHE A 218 48.51 2.82 16.86
CA PHE A 218 48.97 2.86 18.25
C PHE A 218 50.16 1.90 18.41
N PRO A 219 51.25 2.31 19.08
CA PRO A 219 52.43 1.48 19.24
C PRO A 219 52.09 0.17 19.96
N ALA A 220 52.69 -0.95 19.56
CA ALA A 220 52.41 -2.30 20.07
C ALA A 220 52.51 -2.43 21.62
N VAL A 221 53.16 -1.47 22.27
CA VAL A 221 53.24 -1.34 23.73
C VAL A 221 53.06 0.14 24.08
N ASP A 222 52.20 0.46 25.05
CA ASP A 222 52.05 1.83 25.54
C ASP A 222 53.30 2.28 26.35
N LYS A 223 53.37 3.56 26.74
CA LYS A 223 54.51 4.10 27.52
C LYS A 223 54.71 3.44 28.89
N LYS A 224 53.77 2.61 29.37
CA LYS A 224 53.80 1.89 30.65
C LYS A 224 54.00 0.38 30.50
N GLY A 225 54.22 -0.14 29.29
CA GLY A 225 54.47 -1.57 29.07
C GLY A 225 53.22 -2.40 28.77
N VAL A 226 52.06 -1.80 28.54
CA VAL A 226 50.81 -2.52 28.22
C VAL A 226 50.78 -2.88 26.73
N SER A 227 50.67 -4.18 26.42
CA SER A 227 50.56 -4.67 25.04
C SER A 227 49.28 -4.16 24.38
N VAL A 228 49.43 -3.50 23.24
CA VAL A 228 48.32 -3.21 22.33
C VAL A 228 47.90 -4.53 21.67
N PRO A 229 46.59 -4.76 21.45
CA PRO A 229 46.08 -6.05 21.01
C PRO A 229 46.68 -6.43 19.65
N ASN A 230 47.14 -7.67 19.49
CA ASN A 230 47.51 -8.19 18.17
C ASN A 230 46.41 -9.16 17.74
N PHE A 231 45.57 -8.75 16.78
CA PHE A 231 44.40 -9.53 16.38
C PHE A 231 44.79 -10.57 15.32
N ILE A 232 44.73 -11.85 15.67
CA ILE A 232 45.07 -12.95 14.75
C ILE A 232 44.08 -13.00 13.57
N VAL A 233 44.64 -13.15 12.37
CA VAL A 233 43.91 -13.39 11.12
C VAL A 233 43.09 -14.69 11.24
N GLY A 234 41.76 -14.57 11.31
CA GLY A 234 40.83 -15.70 11.38
C GLY A 234 39.57 -15.43 12.20
N LEU A 235 39.61 -14.45 13.11
CA LEU A 235 38.48 -14.08 13.94
C LEU A 235 37.58 -13.07 13.22
N ASN A 236 36.50 -13.59 12.60
CA ASN A 236 35.39 -12.78 12.12
C ASN A 236 34.52 -12.31 13.31
N ALA A 237 35.06 -11.45 14.17
CA ALA A 237 34.31 -10.84 15.28
C ALA A 237 34.17 -9.33 15.04
N PRO A 238 33.28 -8.92 14.10
CA PRO A 238 33.15 -7.51 13.72
C PRO A 238 32.82 -6.60 14.91
N ASN A 239 32.09 -7.06 15.93
CA ASN A 239 31.55 -6.20 17.00
C ASN A 239 32.34 -6.23 18.32
N SER A 240 33.65 -6.45 18.28
CA SER A 240 34.50 -6.47 19.48
C SER A 240 34.93 -5.08 19.99
N LEU A 241 34.58 -4.01 19.25
CA LEU A 241 34.84 -2.61 19.61
C LEU A 241 33.51 -1.88 19.85
N CYS A 242 33.32 -1.35 21.06
CA CYS A 242 32.11 -0.61 21.43
C CYS A 242 32.46 0.72 22.12
N LYS A 243 31.77 1.80 21.75
CA LYS A 243 31.82 3.07 22.45
C LYS A 243 30.75 3.09 23.53
N ASP A 244 31.11 3.45 24.75
CA ASP A 244 30.13 3.67 25.81
C ASP A 244 29.63 5.12 25.88
N HIS A 245 28.57 5.34 26.65
CA HIS A 245 27.95 6.65 26.86
C HIS A 245 28.89 7.68 27.53
N ARG A 246 30.01 7.24 28.14
CA ARG A 246 31.04 8.11 28.74
C ARG A 246 32.12 8.49 27.73
N GLY A 247 32.06 7.95 26.51
CA GLY A 247 33.03 8.15 25.45
C GLY A 247 34.27 7.27 25.57
N LEU A 248 34.24 6.21 26.38
CA LEU A 248 35.32 5.22 26.46
C LEU A 248 35.09 4.13 25.41
N LEU A 249 36.18 3.62 24.84
CA LEU A 249 36.15 2.56 23.85
C LEU A 249 36.56 1.23 24.50
N TRP A 250 35.67 0.25 24.43
CA TRP A 250 35.83 -1.07 25.01
C TRP A 250 36.20 -2.07 23.92
N MET A 251 37.22 -2.88 24.19
CA MET A 251 37.79 -3.83 23.24
C MET A 251 38.02 -5.20 23.89
N GLY A 252 37.55 -6.25 23.23
CA GLY A 252 37.98 -7.62 23.53
C GLY A 252 39.30 -7.94 22.85
N VAL A 253 40.20 -8.65 23.52
CA VAL A 253 41.47 -9.12 22.93
C VAL A 253 41.45 -10.64 22.79
N PRO A 254 41.67 -11.19 21.58
CA PRO A 254 41.70 -12.64 21.40
C PRO A 254 42.73 -13.32 22.29
N ASN A 255 42.39 -14.48 22.83
CA ASN A 255 43.26 -15.30 23.68
C ASN A 255 43.74 -14.61 24.97
N GLN A 256 43.12 -13.50 25.37
CA GLN A 256 43.31 -12.85 26.66
C GLN A 256 41.98 -12.83 27.43
N THR A 257 42.08 -12.82 28.75
CA THR A 257 40.95 -12.58 29.65
C THR A 257 40.85 -11.09 29.98
N GLY A 258 39.64 -10.61 30.23
CA GLY A 258 39.40 -9.20 30.52
C GLY A 258 39.17 -8.36 29.26
N LEU A 259 38.99 -7.06 29.45
CA LEU A 259 38.77 -6.09 28.37
C LEU A 259 39.87 -5.03 28.37
N GLN A 260 40.14 -4.45 27.20
CA GLN A 260 40.91 -3.21 27.12
C GLN A 260 39.98 -2.02 26.98
N VAL A 261 40.30 -0.94 27.69
CA VAL A 261 39.54 0.31 27.69
C VAL A 261 40.45 1.43 27.21
N PHE A 262 40.08 2.06 26.11
CA PHE A 262 40.77 3.22 25.58
C PHE A 262 39.98 4.50 25.89
N ASN A 263 40.68 5.51 26.39
CA ASN A 263 40.12 6.84 26.61
C ASN A 263 40.60 7.79 25.50
N PRO A 264 39.72 8.18 24.55
CA PRO A 264 40.09 9.07 23.45
C PRO A 264 40.61 10.44 23.88
N LYS A 265 40.19 10.94 25.05
CA LYS A 265 40.58 12.25 25.56
C LYS A 265 42.01 12.26 26.11
N THR A 266 42.43 11.18 26.77
CA THR A 266 43.77 11.07 27.36
C THR A 266 44.75 10.30 26.47
N GLY A 267 44.25 9.52 25.50
CA GLY A 267 45.04 8.63 24.66
C GLY A 267 45.58 7.40 25.40
N GLN A 268 45.10 7.11 26.60
CA GLN A 268 45.56 6.00 27.43
C GLN A 268 44.73 4.73 27.20
N ILE A 269 45.39 3.58 27.23
CA ILE A 269 44.79 2.24 27.23
C ILE A 269 44.98 1.64 28.63
N THR A 270 43.92 1.10 29.22
CA THR A 270 43.95 0.41 30.52
C THR A 270 43.29 -0.96 30.41
N SER A 271 43.77 -1.97 31.13
CA SER A 271 43.07 -3.25 31.24
C SER A 271 41.94 -3.19 32.27
N PHE A 272 40.85 -3.89 31.98
CA PHE A 272 39.70 -4.09 32.85
C PHE A 272 39.60 -5.59 33.13
N ASP A 273 40.27 -6.00 34.22
CA ASP A 273 40.45 -7.40 34.61
C ASP A 273 39.62 -7.73 35.86
N LYS A 274 38.43 -7.13 35.98
CA LYS A 274 37.53 -7.46 37.08
C LYS A 274 36.94 -8.86 36.88
N HIS A 275 37.05 -9.67 37.93
CA HIS A 275 36.39 -10.97 37.99
C HIS A 275 34.96 -10.82 38.48
N THR A 276 34.12 -11.76 38.05
CA THR A 276 32.78 -11.94 38.60
C THR A 276 32.87 -12.45 40.03
N ALA A 277 31.80 -12.35 40.82
CA ALA A 277 31.86 -12.74 42.23
C ALA A 277 32.09 -14.26 42.42
N ASP A 278 31.78 -15.08 41.42
CA ASP A 278 32.10 -16.51 41.32
C ASP A 278 33.54 -16.78 40.82
N GLY A 279 34.36 -15.75 40.63
CA GLY A 279 35.77 -15.84 40.23
C GLY A 279 36.01 -16.13 38.75
N LYS A 280 34.95 -16.20 37.93
CA LYS A 280 35.08 -16.49 36.50
C LYS A 280 35.69 -15.28 35.76
N PRO A 281 36.76 -15.45 34.97
CA PRO A 281 37.30 -14.37 34.17
C PRO A 281 36.40 -14.09 32.96
N ILE A 282 36.31 -12.83 32.55
CA ILE A 282 35.68 -12.44 31.29
C ILE A 282 36.52 -13.04 30.15
N THR A 283 35.92 -13.91 29.35
CA THR A 283 36.53 -14.47 28.13
C THR A 283 36.33 -13.53 26.94
N PHE A 284 36.97 -13.82 25.80
CA PHE A 284 36.89 -12.97 24.62
C PHE A 284 35.43 -12.75 24.15
N PRO A 285 34.91 -11.51 24.19
CA PRO A 285 33.55 -11.22 23.73
C PRO A 285 33.52 -11.13 22.20
N LYS A 286 32.59 -11.85 21.56
CA LYS A 286 32.26 -11.70 20.15
C LYS A 286 31.51 -10.39 19.88
N VAL A 287 30.66 -9.99 20.84
CA VAL A 287 29.88 -8.74 20.79
C VAL A 287 29.97 -8.02 22.12
N ILE A 288 30.25 -6.72 22.06
CA ILE A 288 30.11 -5.79 23.18
C ILE A 288 28.95 -4.83 22.84
N LEU A 289 27.96 -4.77 23.72
CA LEU A 289 26.76 -3.95 23.55
C LEU A 289 26.53 -3.14 24.83
N GLU A 290 26.29 -1.84 24.71
CA GLU A 290 25.74 -1.05 25.83
C GLU A 290 24.22 -0.97 25.71
N ASP A 291 23.51 -1.39 26.77
CA ASP A 291 22.06 -1.28 26.81
C ASP A 291 21.58 0.15 27.16
N ARG A 292 20.30 0.46 26.95
CA ARG A 292 19.70 1.76 27.29
C ARG A 292 19.78 2.14 28.77
N SER A 293 19.99 1.17 29.66
CA SER A 293 20.23 1.42 31.09
C SER A 293 21.69 1.74 31.40
N GLY A 294 22.55 1.73 30.39
CA GLY A 294 23.99 1.98 30.48
C GLY A 294 24.79 0.75 30.91
N ARG A 295 24.22 -0.46 31.00
CA ARG A 295 24.97 -1.67 31.35
C ARG A 295 25.65 -2.22 30.09
N LEU A 296 26.87 -2.72 30.23
CA LEU A 296 27.56 -3.40 29.13
C LEU A 296 27.25 -4.88 29.16
N TRP A 297 26.84 -5.41 28.01
CA TRP A 297 26.62 -6.81 27.74
C TRP A 297 27.76 -7.34 26.88
N LEU A 298 28.37 -8.42 27.34
CA LEU A 298 29.49 -9.09 26.69
C LEU A 298 29.01 -10.48 26.31
N CYS A 299 28.85 -10.72 25.02
CA CYS A 299 28.45 -12.02 24.50
C CYS A 299 29.72 -12.81 24.12
N CYS A 300 30.02 -13.85 24.89
CA CYS A 300 31.12 -14.79 24.65
C CYS A 300 30.57 -16.07 23.99
N GLU A 301 31.42 -17.06 23.67
CA GLU A 301 30.99 -18.29 22.97
C GLU A 301 29.86 -19.03 23.71
N ASP A 302 30.02 -19.24 25.01
CA ASP A 302 29.08 -20.04 25.82
C ASP A 302 28.48 -19.27 27.01
N ASP A 303 28.94 -18.03 27.23
CA ASP A 303 28.59 -17.24 28.40
C ASP A 303 28.21 -15.82 28.01
N ILE A 304 27.40 -15.18 28.84
CA ILE A 304 27.15 -13.75 28.79
C ILE A 304 27.74 -13.12 30.05
N PHE A 305 28.43 -12.00 29.94
CA PHE A 305 28.84 -11.22 31.10
C PHE A 305 28.16 -9.85 31.04
N ARG A 306 27.76 -9.32 32.20
CA ARG A 306 27.16 -8.00 32.32
C ARG A 306 27.98 -7.13 33.25
N ILE A 307 28.33 -5.94 32.79
CA ILE A 307 28.98 -4.91 33.62
C ILE A 307 27.93 -3.87 33.98
N SER A 308 27.85 -3.54 35.27
CA SER A 308 26.95 -2.53 35.79
C SER A 308 27.15 -1.15 35.14
N ALA A 309 26.11 -0.31 35.18
CA ALA A 309 26.12 1.02 34.55
C ALA A 309 27.20 1.96 35.13
N ASP A 310 27.57 1.74 36.40
CA ASP A 310 28.65 2.45 37.07
C ASP A 310 30.05 1.86 36.79
N ARG A 311 30.14 0.71 36.09
CA ARG A 311 31.35 -0.08 35.79
C ARG A 311 32.03 -0.71 37.03
N THR A 312 31.28 -0.87 38.12
CA THR A 312 31.83 -1.37 39.39
C THR A 312 31.72 -2.89 39.52
N VAL A 313 30.60 -3.47 39.09
CA VAL A 313 30.24 -4.88 39.26
C VAL A 313 30.26 -5.60 37.91
N VAL A 314 30.85 -6.80 37.90
CA VAL A 314 30.78 -7.74 36.79
C VAL A 314 29.96 -8.95 37.23
N GLU A 315 28.96 -9.30 36.44
CA GLU A 315 28.03 -10.37 36.69
C GLU A 315 28.17 -11.42 35.58
N HIS A 316 28.41 -12.66 35.98
CA HIS A 316 28.36 -13.80 35.06
C HIS A 316 26.89 -14.15 34.81
N CYS A 317 26.47 -14.24 33.56
CA CYS A 317 25.09 -14.51 33.17
C CYS A 317 25.01 -15.82 32.38
N ILE A 318 24.25 -16.80 32.89
CA ILE A 318 24.03 -18.09 32.25
C ILE A 318 22.78 -18.00 31.37
N PRO A 319 22.91 -18.03 30.03
CA PRO A 319 21.76 -17.98 29.15
C PRO A 319 21.05 -19.36 29.12
N MET A 320 19.73 -19.38 29.29
CA MET A 320 18.91 -20.60 29.28
C MET A 320 17.68 -20.44 28.38
N ALA A 321 17.32 -21.48 27.64
CA ALA A 321 16.06 -21.51 26.90
C ALA A 321 14.86 -21.74 27.83
N VAL A 322 13.77 -21.01 27.62
CA VAL A 322 12.55 -21.11 28.45
C VAL A 322 11.83 -22.45 28.30
N GLU A 323 11.81 -23.03 27.09
CA GLU A 323 11.00 -24.21 26.78
C GLU A 323 11.57 -25.51 27.40
N ASN A 324 12.88 -25.74 27.27
CA ASN A 324 13.54 -26.97 27.74
C ASN A 324 14.44 -26.75 28.97
N GLN A 325 14.77 -25.50 29.32
CA GLN A 325 15.72 -25.16 30.39
C GLN A 325 17.12 -25.71 30.17
N GLU A 326 17.55 -25.78 28.92
CA GLU A 326 18.94 -26.12 28.60
C GLU A 326 19.79 -24.85 28.53
N PRO A 327 21.05 -24.90 29.01
CA PRO A 327 21.97 -23.80 28.83
C PRO A 327 22.26 -23.59 27.34
N LEU A 328 22.27 -22.33 26.93
CA LEU A 328 22.53 -21.94 25.55
C LEU A 328 24.04 -21.84 25.34
N SER A 329 24.53 -22.39 24.23
CA SER A 329 25.93 -22.39 23.83
C SER A 329 26.10 -21.98 22.38
N GLY A 330 27.32 -21.67 21.97
CA GLY A 330 27.62 -21.23 20.60
C GLY A 330 26.93 -19.92 20.23
N LEU A 331 26.95 -18.93 21.12
CA LEU A 331 26.34 -17.62 20.90
C LEU A 331 27.09 -16.88 19.79
N VAL A 332 26.34 -16.15 18.96
CA VAL A 332 26.86 -15.47 17.76
C VAL A 332 26.77 -13.97 17.89
N THR A 333 25.59 -13.45 18.18
CA THR A 333 25.34 -12.01 18.22
C THR A 333 24.25 -11.64 19.22
N LEU A 334 24.36 -10.42 19.75
CA LEU A 334 23.48 -9.84 20.76
C LEU A 334 23.06 -8.44 20.30
N TYR A 335 21.78 -8.08 20.51
CA TYR A 335 21.25 -6.78 20.11
C TYR A 335 20.12 -6.31 21.00
N GLU A 336 20.11 -5.03 21.37
CA GLU A 336 18.96 -4.41 22.03
C GLU A 336 18.08 -3.72 21.00
N ASP A 337 16.80 -4.09 20.95
CA ASP A 337 15.84 -3.43 20.07
C ASP A 337 15.32 -2.08 20.61
N ARG A 338 14.46 -1.41 19.83
CA ARG A 338 13.86 -0.14 20.25
C ARG A 338 12.94 -0.22 21.47
N GLN A 339 12.50 -1.42 21.84
CA GLN A 339 11.63 -1.68 22.99
C GLN A 339 12.41 -2.13 24.23
N GLY A 340 13.73 -2.32 24.11
CA GLY A 340 14.60 -2.79 25.18
C GLY A 340 14.61 -4.31 25.33
N LEU A 341 14.16 -5.07 24.32
CA LEU A 341 14.34 -6.51 24.28
C LEU A 341 15.75 -6.82 23.80
N ILE A 342 16.41 -7.76 24.48
CA ILE A 342 17.73 -8.25 24.11
C ILE A 342 17.56 -9.49 23.24
N TRP A 343 17.87 -9.35 21.97
CA TRP A 343 17.87 -10.42 20.97
C TRP A 343 19.20 -11.16 20.96
N LEU A 344 19.14 -12.48 20.86
CA LEU A 344 20.27 -13.39 20.90
C LEU A 344 20.17 -14.42 19.76
N GLU A 345 21.26 -14.60 19.03
CA GLU A 345 21.43 -15.69 18.07
C GLU A 345 22.49 -16.69 18.55
N ARG A 346 22.29 -17.96 18.19
CA ARG A 346 23.21 -19.07 18.49
C ARG A 346 23.41 -19.98 17.27
N ILE A 347 24.52 -20.74 17.27
CA ILE A 347 24.87 -21.69 16.20
C ILE A 347 23.92 -22.90 16.18
N SER A 348 23.46 -23.35 17.36
CA SER A 348 22.58 -24.50 17.56
C SER A 348 21.11 -24.08 17.60
N ASP A 349 20.26 -24.69 16.77
CA ASP A 349 18.85 -24.33 16.56
C ASP A 349 18.63 -22.92 15.99
N LYS A 350 18.20 -22.89 14.72
CA LYS A 350 18.21 -21.74 13.80
C LYS A 350 17.10 -20.69 14.03
N ASN A 351 16.71 -20.44 15.28
CA ASN A 351 15.69 -19.44 15.62
C ASN A 351 16.29 -18.38 16.57
N PRO A 352 16.09 -17.09 16.28
CA PRO A 352 16.51 -16.02 17.19
C PRO A 352 15.72 -16.14 18.49
N LEU A 353 16.37 -15.85 19.61
CA LEU A 353 15.70 -15.72 20.90
C LEU A 353 15.67 -14.27 21.33
N PHE A 354 14.76 -13.96 22.25
CA PHE A 354 14.73 -12.65 22.89
C PHE A 354 14.59 -12.77 24.40
N PHE A 355 15.10 -11.77 25.09
CA PHE A 355 15.06 -11.62 26.51
C PHE A 355 14.44 -10.27 26.87
N ASP A 356 13.38 -10.31 27.67
CA ASP A 356 12.76 -9.11 28.22
C ASP A 356 13.36 -8.86 29.61
N ALA A 357 14.11 -7.77 29.77
CA ALA A 357 14.77 -7.43 31.04
C ALA A 357 13.78 -7.27 32.22
N ARG A 358 12.47 -7.12 31.96
CA ARG A 358 11.44 -7.16 33.02
C ARG A 358 11.27 -8.54 33.64
N GLN A 359 11.63 -9.61 32.94
CA GLN A 359 11.58 -10.99 33.44
C GLN A 359 12.63 -11.24 34.55
N GLU A 360 13.74 -10.49 34.58
CA GLU A 360 14.74 -10.57 35.66
C GLU A 360 14.15 -10.28 37.03
N ARG A 361 13.09 -9.44 37.08
CA ARG A 361 12.43 -9.14 38.34
C ARG A 361 11.77 -10.37 38.96
N TYR A 362 11.49 -11.41 38.16
CA TYR A 362 10.63 -12.54 38.51
C TYR A 362 11.18 -13.87 37.94
N PRO A 363 12.34 -14.34 38.44
CA PRO A 363 13.00 -15.52 37.89
C PRO A 363 12.15 -16.79 38.07
N ASN A 364 12.28 -17.71 37.11
CA ASN A 364 11.76 -19.07 37.25
C ASN A 364 12.56 -19.81 38.32
N LEU A 365 11.86 -20.40 39.30
CA LEU A 365 12.45 -21.23 40.33
C LEU A 365 12.34 -22.70 39.91
N LYS A 366 13.48 -23.38 39.86
CA LYS A 366 13.60 -24.77 39.45
C LYS A 366 13.07 -25.69 40.57
N MET A 367 12.15 -26.59 40.23
CA MET A 367 11.73 -27.64 41.16
C MET A 367 12.75 -28.80 41.19
N PRO A 368 13.01 -29.41 42.35
CA PRO A 368 13.84 -30.60 42.46
C PRO A 368 13.20 -31.78 41.72
N GLN A 369 14.02 -32.65 41.13
CA GLN A 369 13.56 -33.82 40.36
C GLN A 369 13.90 -35.12 41.08
N LEU A 370 13.08 -36.15 40.87
CA LEU A 370 13.31 -37.51 41.37
C LEU A 370 13.71 -38.39 40.18
N GLY A 371 15.02 -38.62 40.02
CA GLY A 371 15.56 -39.27 38.83
C GLY A 371 15.33 -38.42 37.58
N LYS A 372 14.61 -38.95 36.59
CA LYS A 372 14.20 -38.22 35.37
C LYS A 372 12.77 -37.64 35.45
N VAL A 373 12.05 -37.89 36.54
CA VAL A 373 10.64 -37.47 36.69
C VAL A 373 10.57 -36.10 37.37
N LYS A 374 9.80 -35.19 36.77
CA LYS A 374 9.56 -33.84 37.28
C LYS A 374 8.24 -33.84 38.07
N PRO A 375 8.17 -33.19 39.24
CA PRO A 375 6.95 -33.14 40.04
C PRO A 375 5.91 -32.17 39.46
N LEU A 376 4.64 -32.55 39.54
CA LEU A 376 3.48 -31.70 39.29
C LEU A 376 2.94 -31.16 40.62
N ALA A 377 2.81 -29.83 40.73
CA ALA A 377 2.30 -29.20 41.94
C ALA A 377 0.77 -29.23 41.99
N ASN A 378 0.21 -29.79 43.07
CA ASN A 378 -1.22 -29.88 43.34
C ASN A 378 -1.73 -28.68 44.18
N ASP A 379 -0.90 -28.19 45.12
CA ASP A 379 -1.26 -27.09 46.01
C ASP A 379 -0.04 -26.31 46.50
N LEU A 380 -0.24 -25.05 46.84
CA LEU A 380 0.79 -24.15 47.36
C LEU A 380 0.32 -23.55 48.68
N PHE A 381 1.11 -23.75 49.73
CA PHE A 381 0.81 -23.26 51.07
C PHE A 381 1.97 -22.39 51.61
N PRO A 382 1.77 -21.07 51.76
CA PRO A 382 2.73 -20.21 52.45
C PRO A 382 2.55 -20.31 53.97
N ASP A 383 3.62 -20.60 54.72
CA ASP A 383 3.58 -20.62 56.18
C ASP A 383 3.90 -19.26 56.82
N ALA A 384 3.59 -19.14 58.11
CA ALA A 384 3.78 -17.89 58.87
C ALA A 384 5.25 -17.46 59.01
N ASN A 385 6.21 -18.36 58.75
CA ASN A 385 7.64 -18.05 58.78
C ASN A 385 8.17 -17.59 57.41
N GLY A 386 7.29 -17.52 56.40
CA GLY A 386 7.66 -17.14 55.04
C GLY A 386 8.09 -18.30 54.16
N LEU A 387 8.07 -19.55 54.63
CA LEU A 387 8.37 -20.70 53.79
C LEU A 387 7.20 -21.01 52.87
N ILE A 388 7.49 -21.52 51.67
CA ILE A 388 6.49 -22.03 50.73
C ILE A 388 6.54 -23.55 50.74
N TRP A 389 5.42 -24.19 51.07
CA TRP A 389 5.24 -25.62 51.02
C TRP A 389 4.47 -25.98 49.75
N ILE A 390 5.02 -26.91 48.97
CA ILE A 390 4.48 -27.31 47.68
C ILE A 390 4.09 -28.78 47.78
N SER A 391 2.80 -29.06 47.67
CA SER A 391 2.25 -30.41 47.60
C SER A 391 2.31 -30.90 46.16
N THR A 392 2.89 -32.07 45.91
CA THR A 392 3.08 -32.63 44.55
C THR A 392 2.63 -34.08 44.46
N ASP A 393 2.48 -34.55 43.22
CA ASP A 393 2.31 -35.97 42.87
C ASP A 393 3.45 -36.88 43.40
N LEU A 394 4.64 -36.34 43.61
CA LEU A 394 5.82 -37.07 44.10
C LEU A 394 6.11 -36.88 45.59
N GLY A 395 5.46 -35.93 46.27
CA GLY A 395 5.75 -35.65 47.68
C GLY A 395 5.50 -34.22 48.14
N LEU A 396 6.19 -33.86 49.20
CA LEU A 396 6.19 -32.52 49.76
C LEU A 396 7.55 -31.87 49.51
N ILE A 397 7.52 -30.70 48.89
CA ILE A 397 8.69 -29.87 48.65
C ILE A 397 8.60 -28.64 49.56
N ARG A 398 9.74 -28.26 50.13
CA ARG A 398 9.88 -27.03 50.91
C ARG A 398 10.75 -26.07 50.13
N HIS A 399 10.28 -24.83 49.97
CA HIS A 399 10.99 -23.70 49.39
C HIS A 399 11.18 -22.60 50.44
N ASP A 400 12.42 -22.15 50.63
CA ASP A 400 12.75 -21.00 51.48
C ASP A 400 13.00 -19.73 50.65
N PRO A 401 12.14 -18.71 50.71
CA PRO A 401 12.35 -17.46 49.98
C PRO A 401 13.41 -16.53 50.57
N SER A 402 13.78 -16.75 51.84
CA SER A 402 14.76 -15.95 52.60
C SER A 402 16.19 -16.50 52.50
N GLY A 403 16.31 -17.75 52.05
CA GLY A 403 17.55 -18.38 51.59
C GLY A 403 18.11 -17.63 50.38
N GLY A 404 18.83 -16.55 50.66
CA GLY A 404 19.59 -15.78 49.69
C GLY A 404 21.01 -16.30 49.54
N HIS A 405 21.24 -17.61 49.61
CA HIS A 405 22.53 -18.20 49.26
C HIS A 405 22.49 -18.67 47.82
N PRO A 406 23.26 -18.04 46.93
CA PRO A 406 23.36 -18.50 45.55
C PRO A 406 23.97 -19.91 45.54
N GLY A 407 23.24 -20.89 44.97
CA GLY A 407 23.70 -22.27 44.82
C GLY A 407 23.30 -23.28 45.91
N GLY A 408 22.50 -22.89 46.91
CA GLY A 408 21.87 -23.83 47.84
C GLY A 408 20.59 -24.44 47.24
N ASP A 409 20.37 -25.75 47.41
CA ASP A 409 19.07 -26.41 47.17
C ASP A 409 18.02 -25.90 48.19
N ASP A 410 17.62 -24.63 48.08
CA ASP A 410 16.60 -24.02 48.95
C ASP A 410 15.19 -24.54 48.64
N THR A 411 15.05 -25.21 47.50
CA THR A 411 13.86 -25.96 47.11
C THR A 411 14.18 -27.45 47.09
N ARG A 412 13.73 -28.19 48.10
CA ARG A 412 14.08 -29.62 48.24
C ARG A 412 12.89 -30.48 48.65
N PHE A 413 12.93 -31.75 48.26
CA PHE A 413 12.02 -32.75 48.80
C PHE A 413 12.28 -32.94 50.29
N VAL A 414 11.23 -32.78 51.10
CA VAL A 414 11.25 -33.03 52.55
C VAL A 414 10.48 -34.29 52.92
N LEU A 415 9.56 -34.72 52.06
CA LEU A 415 8.86 -35.99 52.18
C LEU A 415 8.62 -36.55 50.78
N LYS A 416 8.86 -37.86 50.61
CA LYS A 416 8.51 -38.60 49.41
C LYS A 416 7.26 -39.43 49.73
N LEU A 417 6.11 -38.91 49.37
CA LEU A 417 4.80 -39.54 49.57
C LEU A 417 4.01 -39.32 48.28
N PRO A 418 3.49 -40.37 47.63
CA PRO A 418 2.78 -40.18 46.37
C PRO A 418 1.49 -39.36 46.56
N ASN A 419 1.15 -38.57 45.53
CA ASN A 419 -0.12 -37.86 45.38
C ASN A 419 -0.52 -37.00 46.59
N VAL A 420 0.38 -36.10 47.04
CA VAL A 420 0.03 -35.13 48.08
C VAL A 420 -0.83 -34.02 47.46
N TYR A 421 -2.11 -33.95 47.82
CA TYR A 421 -3.04 -32.99 47.23
C TYR A 421 -3.07 -31.64 47.92
N SER A 422 -2.93 -31.60 49.24
CA SER A 422 -2.99 -30.34 50.00
C SER A 422 -2.23 -30.45 51.32
N SER A 423 -1.79 -29.32 51.83
CA SER A 423 -1.11 -29.22 53.12
C SER A 423 -1.56 -27.98 53.90
N ILE A 424 -1.73 -28.13 55.22
CA ILE A 424 -2.17 -27.05 56.11
C ILE A 424 -1.46 -27.15 57.48
N PRO A 425 -1.15 -26.03 58.15
CA PRO A 425 -0.50 -26.07 59.45
C PRO A 425 -1.47 -26.48 60.55
N LEU A 426 -1.06 -27.43 61.38
CA LEU A 426 -1.72 -27.72 62.66
C LEU A 426 -1.07 -26.94 63.80
N SER A 427 0.24 -26.69 63.70
CA SER A 427 1.02 -25.85 64.61
C SER A 427 2.30 -25.38 63.91
N ASP A 428 3.11 -24.56 64.58
CA ASP A 428 4.38 -24.07 64.05
C ASP A 428 5.32 -25.19 63.61
N HIS A 429 5.20 -26.37 64.22
CA HIS A 429 6.07 -27.53 63.99
C HIS A 429 5.42 -28.67 63.21
N HIS A 430 4.11 -28.64 62.96
CA HIS A 430 3.40 -29.76 62.34
C HIS A 430 2.50 -29.32 61.19
N LEU A 431 2.56 -30.05 60.08
CA LEU A 431 1.65 -29.92 58.95
C LEU A 431 0.73 -31.14 58.90
N LEU A 432 -0.52 -30.92 58.51
CA LEU A 432 -1.38 -32.00 58.04
C LEU A 432 -1.25 -32.08 56.52
N LEU A 433 -1.02 -33.29 56.01
CA LEU A 433 -0.94 -33.61 54.60
C LEU A 433 -2.10 -34.51 54.20
N ILE A 434 -2.64 -34.26 53.01
CA ILE A 434 -3.63 -35.09 52.35
C ILE A 434 -2.94 -35.86 51.22
N SER A 435 -3.07 -37.19 51.21
CA SER A 435 -2.69 -38.07 50.11
C SER A 435 -3.89 -38.93 49.69
N GLU A 436 -4.11 -39.10 48.38
CA GLU A 436 -5.29 -39.79 47.84
C GLU A 436 -5.40 -41.25 48.34
N ASP A 437 -4.33 -42.00 48.15
CA ASP A 437 -4.29 -43.45 48.36
C ASP A 437 -4.00 -43.81 49.83
N GLU A 438 -3.27 -42.93 50.51
CA GLU A 438 -2.71 -43.18 51.84
C GLU A 438 -3.45 -42.42 52.96
N GLY A 439 -4.33 -41.49 52.59
CA GLY A 439 -5.18 -40.72 53.49
C GLY A 439 -4.48 -39.53 54.16
N LEU A 440 -4.64 -39.38 55.47
CA LEU A 440 -4.19 -38.21 56.22
C LEU A 440 -2.87 -38.48 56.96
N PHE A 441 -1.92 -37.54 56.88
CA PHE A 441 -0.64 -37.62 57.58
C PHE A 441 -0.32 -36.35 58.37
N ILE A 442 0.29 -36.51 59.54
CA ILE A 442 0.91 -35.41 60.27
C ILE A 442 2.40 -35.44 59.97
N PHE A 443 2.90 -34.39 59.34
CA PHE A 443 4.32 -34.19 59.07
C PHE A 443 4.94 -33.29 60.13
N ASP A 444 5.96 -33.78 60.83
CA ASP A 444 6.75 -33.02 61.77
C ASP A 444 7.92 -32.32 61.04
N LYS A 445 7.89 -30.99 61.04
CA LYS A 445 8.87 -30.14 60.35
C LYS A 445 10.29 -30.28 60.92
N LYS A 446 10.45 -30.65 62.20
CA LYS A 446 11.76 -30.81 62.85
C LYS A 446 12.37 -32.17 62.54
N THR A 447 11.58 -33.24 62.64
CA THR A 447 12.09 -34.60 62.46
C THR A 447 12.04 -35.08 61.01
N GLY A 448 11.25 -34.40 60.15
CA GLY A 448 11.04 -34.80 58.75
C GLY A 448 10.22 -36.09 58.61
N ARG A 449 9.56 -36.54 59.68
CA ARG A 449 8.76 -37.78 59.69
C ARG A 449 7.29 -37.46 59.48
N ALA A 450 6.62 -38.34 58.74
CA ALA A 450 5.17 -38.33 58.56
C ALA A 450 4.54 -39.47 59.37
N LEU A 451 3.50 -39.15 60.14
CA LEU A 451 2.73 -40.10 60.95
C LEU A 451 1.31 -40.22 60.38
N PRO A 452 0.81 -41.42 60.05
CA PRO A 452 -0.55 -41.58 59.55
C PRO A 452 -1.60 -41.27 60.63
N VAL A 453 -2.66 -40.59 60.24
CA VAL A 453 -3.80 -40.26 61.10
C VAL A 453 -4.79 -41.43 61.11
N ARG A 454 -5.22 -41.84 62.30
CA ARG A 454 -6.12 -42.99 62.54
C ARG A 454 -7.32 -42.57 63.37
N PHE A 455 -8.44 -43.28 63.23
CA PHE A 455 -9.68 -42.98 63.95
C PHE A 455 -9.97 -44.04 65.02
N HIS A 456 -10.40 -43.61 66.22
CA HIS A 456 -10.61 -44.50 67.37
C HIS A 456 -11.81 -45.47 67.22
N LYS A 457 -12.80 -45.15 66.38
CA LYS A 457 -13.98 -46.01 66.18
C LYS A 457 -13.62 -47.26 65.35
N ALA A 458 -13.99 -48.44 65.85
CA ALA A 458 -13.86 -49.71 65.15
C ALA A 458 -14.52 -49.64 63.75
N GLY A 459 -13.71 -49.60 62.69
CA GLY A 459 -14.16 -49.68 61.29
C GLY A 459 -13.50 -48.70 60.31
N ILE A 460 -13.11 -47.49 60.73
CA ILE A 460 -12.46 -46.51 59.83
C ILE A 460 -10.97 -46.41 60.17
N LYS A 461 -10.11 -46.97 59.32
CA LYS A 461 -8.65 -46.87 59.49
C LYS A 461 -8.12 -45.49 59.10
N SER A 462 -8.69 -44.87 58.06
CA SER A 462 -8.34 -43.55 57.53
C SER A 462 -9.54 -42.97 56.76
N ILE A 463 -9.56 -41.66 56.50
CA ILE A 463 -10.52 -41.06 55.56
C ILE A 463 -10.13 -41.49 54.15
N GLN A 464 -11.07 -42.05 53.40
CA GLN A 464 -10.86 -42.48 52.03
C GLN A 464 -11.03 -41.31 51.05
N ALA A 465 -10.16 -41.25 50.05
CA ALA A 465 -10.13 -40.23 49.00
C ALA A 465 -10.30 -38.77 49.50
N PRO A 466 -9.51 -38.31 50.49
CA PRO A 466 -9.52 -36.91 50.90
C PRO A 466 -8.95 -36.03 49.79
N ILE A 467 -9.58 -34.87 49.54
CA ILE A 467 -9.23 -33.97 48.42
C ILE A 467 -8.62 -32.67 48.93
N PHE A 468 -9.30 -31.98 49.85
CA PHE A 468 -8.86 -30.67 50.33
C PHE A 468 -9.23 -30.46 51.80
N THR A 469 -8.43 -29.65 52.50
CA THR A 469 -8.63 -29.33 53.91
C THR A 469 -8.57 -27.83 54.18
N VAL A 470 -9.33 -27.38 55.17
CA VAL A 470 -9.29 -26.00 55.66
C VAL A 470 -9.52 -25.99 57.17
N LEU A 471 -8.90 -25.03 57.86
CA LEU A 471 -9.20 -24.72 59.25
C LEU A 471 -10.23 -23.59 59.30
N ASP A 472 -11.26 -23.79 60.11
CA ASP A 472 -12.20 -22.71 60.40
C ASP A 472 -11.67 -21.79 61.52
N GLN A 473 -12.38 -20.69 61.80
CA GLN A 473 -11.91 -19.69 62.77
C GLN A 473 -11.89 -20.19 64.22
N ASP A 474 -12.64 -21.25 64.54
CA ASP A 474 -12.60 -21.86 65.87
C ASP A 474 -11.49 -22.92 65.98
N GLY A 475 -10.81 -23.20 64.86
CA GLY A 475 -9.75 -24.20 64.72
C GLY A 475 -10.27 -25.62 64.51
N ASP A 476 -11.53 -25.78 64.09
CA ASP A 476 -12.00 -27.09 63.63
C ASP A 476 -11.46 -27.36 62.23
N LEU A 477 -11.06 -28.62 62.02
CA LEU A 477 -10.51 -29.08 60.76
C LEU A 477 -11.62 -29.65 59.88
N TRP A 478 -11.79 -29.07 58.69
CA TRP A 478 -12.75 -29.52 57.70
C TRP A 478 -12.05 -30.21 56.55
N ILE A 479 -12.57 -31.37 56.14
CA ILE A 479 -11.97 -32.22 55.12
C ILE A 479 -13.03 -32.61 54.11
N SER A 480 -12.80 -32.23 52.86
CA SER A 480 -13.59 -32.64 51.71
C SER A 480 -13.07 -33.96 51.14
N THR A 481 -13.97 -34.78 50.61
CA THR A 481 -13.62 -36.09 50.05
C THR A 481 -14.30 -36.33 48.72
N TRP A 482 -13.69 -37.21 47.92
CA TRP A 482 -14.27 -37.71 46.68
C TRP A 482 -15.12 -38.95 46.97
N GLY A 483 -16.40 -38.74 47.27
CA GLY A 483 -17.39 -39.82 47.41
C GLY A 483 -17.84 -40.12 48.84
N TYR A 484 -17.17 -39.57 49.85
CA TYR A 484 -17.49 -39.81 51.27
C TYR A 484 -18.05 -38.58 52.00
N GLY A 485 -18.35 -37.48 51.27
CA GLY A 485 -18.91 -36.27 51.84
C GLY A 485 -17.90 -35.41 52.60
N LEU A 486 -18.39 -34.61 53.55
CA LEU A 486 -17.60 -33.62 54.28
C LEU A 486 -17.38 -34.08 55.72
N PHE A 487 -16.13 -34.09 56.16
CA PHE A 487 -15.76 -34.40 57.53
C PHE A 487 -15.37 -33.13 58.29
N ARG A 488 -15.73 -33.10 59.58
CA ARG A 488 -15.28 -32.09 60.53
C ARG A 488 -14.63 -32.81 61.72
N ILE A 489 -13.41 -32.41 62.05
CA ILE A 489 -12.69 -32.87 63.24
C ILE A 489 -12.59 -31.66 64.18
N PRO A 490 -13.33 -31.66 65.30
CA PRO A 490 -13.30 -30.55 66.24
C PRO A 490 -11.90 -30.32 66.82
N LYS A 491 -11.57 -29.07 67.09
CA LYS A 491 -10.28 -28.71 67.71
C LYS A 491 -10.00 -29.56 68.95
N GLY A 492 -8.78 -30.07 69.07
CA GLY A 492 -8.35 -30.94 70.18
C GLY A 492 -8.73 -32.42 70.03
N SER A 493 -9.56 -32.78 69.05
CA SER A 493 -9.93 -34.18 68.80
C SER A 493 -8.85 -34.97 68.03
N LEU A 494 -7.93 -34.27 67.36
CA LEU A 494 -6.76 -34.85 66.70
C LEU A 494 -5.52 -34.72 67.60
N SER A 495 -4.99 -35.85 68.06
CA SER A 495 -3.71 -35.88 68.79
C SER A 495 -2.55 -35.84 67.82
N VAL A 496 -1.79 -34.74 67.83
CA VAL A 496 -0.62 -34.55 66.95
C VAL A 496 0.49 -35.57 67.25
N LYS A 497 0.63 -36.03 68.50
CA LYS A 497 1.67 -36.98 68.92
C LYS A 497 1.38 -38.42 68.49
N THR A 498 0.12 -38.83 68.53
CA THR A 498 -0.29 -40.22 68.27
C THR A 498 -0.99 -40.40 66.92
N GLY A 499 -1.35 -39.30 66.25
CA GLY A 499 -2.14 -39.31 65.02
C GLY A 499 -3.59 -39.77 65.23
N LEU A 500 -4.05 -39.91 66.48
CA LEU A 500 -5.36 -40.48 66.77
C LEU A 500 -6.45 -39.39 66.79
N VAL A 501 -7.54 -39.63 66.06
CA VAL A 501 -8.77 -38.84 66.08
C VAL A 501 -9.78 -39.51 67.01
N SER A 502 -10.17 -38.79 68.07
CA SER A 502 -11.16 -39.27 69.06
C SER A 502 -12.60 -38.99 68.63
N VAL A 503 -12.86 -37.80 68.08
CA VAL A 503 -14.20 -37.32 67.70
C VAL A 503 -14.16 -36.73 66.29
N TYR A 504 -15.16 -37.06 65.48
CA TYR A 504 -15.40 -36.44 64.18
C TYR A 504 -16.89 -36.41 63.87
N GLU A 505 -17.28 -35.49 62.99
CA GLU A 505 -18.62 -35.40 62.40
C GLU A 505 -18.51 -35.64 60.90
N GLN A 506 -19.50 -36.33 60.31
CA GLN A 506 -19.57 -36.56 58.87
C GLN A 506 -20.90 -36.07 58.33
N TRP A 507 -20.83 -35.31 57.25
CA TRP A 507 -21.98 -34.79 56.51
C TRP A 507 -22.03 -35.49 55.16
N LYS A 508 -23.16 -36.12 54.85
CA LYS A 508 -23.39 -36.83 53.60
C LYS A 508 -24.56 -36.21 52.84
N ASN A 509 -24.59 -36.46 51.54
CA ASN A 509 -25.78 -36.29 50.73
C ASN A 509 -26.83 -37.31 51.16
N ASP A 510 -28.02 -36.80 51.43
CA ASP A 510 -29.26 -37.54 51.63
C ASP A 510 -30.29 -36.91 50.68
N PRO A 511 -30.63 -37.60 49.58
CA PRO A 511 -31.59 -37.08 48.60
C PRO A 511 -32.96 -36.73 49.21
N ALA A 512 -33.36 -37.38 50.31
CA ALA A 512 -34.63 -37.12 50.98
C ALA A 512 -34.62 -35.89 51.89
N ASN A 513 -33.43 -35.42 52.30
CA ASN A 513 -33.29 -34.28 53.19
C ASN A 513 -32.77 -33.05 52.44
N PRO A 514 -33.58 -32.00 52.21
CA PRO A 514 -33.14 -30.81 51.48
C PRO A 514 -32.05 -30.00 52.21
N ASN A 515 -31.83 -30.25 53.51
CA ASN A 515 -30.78 -29.62 54.32
C ASN A 515 -29.48 -30.44 54.38
N SER A 516 -29.33 -31.53 53.61
CA SER A 516 -28.06 -32.25 53.49
C SER A 516 -27.17 -31.67 52.39
N LEU A 517 -25.96 -32.20 52.19
CA LEU A 517 -25.10 -31.84 51.06
C LEU A 517 -25.77 -32.14 49.70
N LEU A 518 -25.37 -31.42 48.64
CA LEU A 518 -25.81 -31.66 47.25
C LEU A 518 -25.25 -32.95 46.66
N SER A 519 -24.03 -33.33 47.06
CA SER A 519 -23.34 -34.54 46.59
C SER A 519 -22.29 -34.97 47.62
N ASN A 520 -21.88 -36.23 47.55
CA ASN A 520 -20.72 -36.72 48.29
C ASN A 520 -19.40 -36.53 47.53
N LEU A 521 -19.46 -36.15 46.24
CA LEU A 521 -18.30 -35.84 45.40
C LEU A 521 -17.94 -34.36 45.59
N LEU A 522 -17.01 -34.09 46.51
CA LEU A 522 -16.64 -32.72 46.88
C LEU A 522 -15.29 -32.32 46.29
N GLN A 523 -15.12 -31.02 46.09
CA GLN A 523 -13.89 -30.36 45.64
C GLN A 523 -13.33 -29.48 46.77
N LYS A 524 -12.64 -28.38 46.44
CA LYS A 524 -12.12 -27.46 47.45
C LYS A 524 -13.23 -26.79 48.27
N ILE A 525 -12.86 -26.41 49.48
CA ILE A 525 -13.74 -25.80 50.47
C ILE A 525 -13.09 -24.51 51.00
N ALA A 526 -13.92 -23.56 51.42
CA ALA A 526 -13.46 -22.29 52.00
C ALA A 526 -14.32 -21.91 53.20
N VAL A 527 -13.78 -21.09 54.09
CA VAL A 527 -14.47 -20.60 55.28
C VAL A 527 -14.61 -19.09 55.19
N ASP A 528 -15.81 -18.58 55.41
CA ASP A 528 -16.07 -17.14 55.41
C ASP A 528 -15.82 -16.46 56.76
N ALA A 529 -15.93 -15.13 56.79
CA ALA A 529 -15.73 -14.32 57.99
C ALA A 529 -16.74 -14.65 59.11
N GLN A 530 -17.90 -15.22 58.77
CA GLN A 530 -18.95 -15.64 59.72
C GLN A 530 -18.78 -17.11 60.15
N ASN A 531 -17.63 -17.72 59.85
CA ASN A 531 -17.31 -19.10 60.16
C ASN A 531 -18.25 -20.12 59.50
N THR A 532 -18.81 -19.77 58.33
CA THR A 532 -19.60 -20.68 57.48
C THR A 532 -18.69 -21.36 56.46
N VAL A 533 -18.92 -22.64 56.22
CA VAL A 533 -18.12 -23.43 55.28
C VAL A 533 -18.81 -23.49 53.93
N TRP A 534 -18.12 -23.05 52.89
CA TRP A 534 -18.54 -23.12 51.50
C TRP A 534 -17.91 -24.33 50.84
N VAL A 535 -18.75 -25.14 50.19
CA VAL A 535 -18.38 -26.47 49.70
C VAL A 535 -18.77 -26.60 48.24
N CYS A 536 -17.78 -26.78 47.37
CA CYS A 536 -18.00 -27.06 45.96
C CYS A 536 -18.24 -28.55 45.73
N GLY A 537 -19.31 -28.88 44.99
CA GLY A 537 -19.60 -30.24 44.54
C GLY A 537 -19.13 -30.44 43.10
N ALA A 538 -18.37 -31.51 42.84
CA ALA A 538 -17.93 -31.85 41.49
C ALA A 538 -19.16 -32.10 40.60
N ALA A 539 -19.45 -31.17 39.67
CA ALA A 539 -20.65 -31.15 38.82
C ALA A 539 -22.01 -31.03 39.55
N ASN A 540 -22.03 -30.71 40.85
CA ASN A 540 -23.25 -30.73 41.67
C ASN A 540 -23.60 -29.37 42.30
N GLY A 541 -22.87 -28.30 41.97
CA GLY A 541 -23.12 -26.95 42.45
C GLY A 541 -22.46 -26.64 43.81
N LEU A 542 -22.92 -25.57 44.46
CA LEU A 542 -22.31 -25.01 45.68
C LEU A 542 -23.20 -25.24 46.90
N CYS A 543 -22.62 -25.68 48.01
CA CYS A 543 -23.27 -25.77 49.31
C CYS A 543 -22.70 -24.74 50.28
N ARG A 544 -23.57 -24.15 51.11
CA ARG A 544 -23.21 -23.34 52.28
C ARG A 544 -23.60 -24.09 53.53
N VAL A 545 -22.61 -24.45 54.34
CA VAL A 545 -22.76 -25.30 55.53
C VAL A 545 -22.52 -24.48 56.78
N ASN A 546 -23.56 -24.35 57.62
CA ASN A 546 -23.44 -23.68 58.91
C ASN A 546 -23.33 -24.72 60.03
N LYS A 547 -22.17 -24.74 60.71
CA LYS A 547 -21.87 -25.78 61.71
C LYS A 547 -22.73 -25.69 62.98
N HIS A 548 -23.16 -24.49 63.36
CA HIS A 548 -23.95 -24.25 64.57
C HIS A 548 -25.41 -24.69 64.39
N THR A 549 -26.02 -24.33 63.26
CA THR A 549 -27.42 -24.66 62.96
C THR A 549 -27.59 -26.03 62.30
N ARG A 550 -26.49 -26.66 61.87
CA ARG A 550 -26.46 -27.86 61.04
C ARG A 550 -27.25 -27.77 59.73
N ARG A 551 -27.55 -26.56 59.25
CA ARG A 551 -28.26 -26.34 57.98
C ARG A 551 -27.30 -26.26 56.81
N VAL A 552 -27.65 -26.94 55.71
CA VAL A 552 -27.00 -26.78 54.40
C VAL A 552 -27.93 -26.03 53.46
N GLN A 553 -27.48 -24.89 52.95
CA GLN A 553 -28.13 -24.18 51.86
C GLN A 553 -27.50 -24.58 50.52
N ARG A 554 -28.32 -24.88 49.52
CA ARG A 554 -27.91 -25.42 48.23
C ARG A 554 -28.06 -24.39 47.11
N PHE A 555 -27.05 -24.27 46.27
CA PHE A 555 -27.05 -23.44 45.07
C PHE A 555 -26.80 -24.33 43.86
N MET A 556 -27.79 -24.40 42.97
CA MET A 556 -27.75 -25.19 41.73
C MET A 556 -28.09 -24.29 40.55
N LEU A 557 -27.57 -24.63 39.37
CA LEU A 557 -27.94 -24.03 38.10
C LEU A 557 -29.45 -24.18 37.88
N ARG A 558 -30.10 -23.04 37.64
CA ARG A 558 -31.49 -22.96 37.19
C ARG A 558 -31.48 -22.37 35.78
N GLN A 559 -31.94 -23.14 34.79
CA GLN A 559 -31.97 -22.65 33.41
C GLN A 559 -32.82 -21.37 33.31
N GLY A 560 -32.29 -20.36 32.64
CA GLY A 560 -32.96 -19.07 32.43
C GLY A 560 -32.82 -18.06 33.58
N ASP A 561 -32.19 -18.41 34.71
CA ASP A 561 -31.96 -17.45 35.81
C ASP A 561 -30.65 -16.64 35.58
N PRO A 562 -30.73 -15.33 35.25
CA PRO A 562 -29.53 -14.51 35.06
C PRO A 562 -28.75 -14.29 36.37
N HIS A 563 -29.42 -14.41 37.53
CA HIS A 563 -28.84 -14.21 38.86
C HIS A 563 -28.54 -15.53 39.59
N GLY A 564 -28.77 -16.67 38.94
CA GLY A 564 -28.45 -18.00 39.44
C GLY A 564 -27.02 -18.45 39.11
N LEU A 565 -26.65 -19.60 39.68
CA LEU A 565 -25.37 -20.27 39.41
C LEU A 565 -25.22 -20.50 37.90
N ALA A 566 -24.08 -20.15 37.31
CA ALA A 566 -23.83 -20.26 35.87
C ALA A 566 -23.52 -21.69 35.40
N SER A 567 -22.96 -22.51 36.28
CA SER A 567 -22.62 -23.91 36.02
C SER A 567 -22.65 -24.71 37.32
N ASN A 568 -23.15 -25.94 37.25
CA ASN A 568 -23.03 -26.89 38.36
C ASN A 568 -21.61 -27.45 38.53
N TYR A 569 -20.73 -27.25 37.55
CA TYR A 569 -19.31 -27.53 37.71
C TYR A 569 -18.67 -26.42 38.55
N THR A 570 -18.51 -26.68 39.84
CA THR A 570 -17.83 -25.81 40.80
C THR A 570 -16.58 -26.50 41.33
N TYR A 571 -15.47 -25.78 41.41
CA TYR A 571 -14.15 -26.33 41.73
C TYR A 571 -13.57 -25.74 43.01
N ALA A 572 -13.31 -24.43 43.06
CA ALA A 572 -12.75 -23.78 44.24
C ALA A 572 -13.53 -22.52 44.65
N PRO A 573 -14.02 -22.44 45.90
CA PRO A 573 -14.56 -21.22 46.45
C PRO A 573 -13.45 -20.36 47.05
N LEU A 574 -13.57 -19.04 46.94
CA LEU A 574 -12.69 -18.04 47.54
C LEU A 574 -13.55 -16.92 48.13
N VAL A 575 -13.32 -16.56 49.39
CA VAL A 575 -14.04 -15.46 50.04
C VAL A 575 -13.21 -14.19 49.94
N ASP A 576 -13.76 -13.14 49.35
CA ASP A 576 -13.07 -11.85 49.24
C ASP A 576 -13.12 -11.03 50.54
N LYS A 577 -12.41 -9.90 50.57
CA LYS A 577 -12.37 -9.01 51.74
C LYS A 577 -13.72 -8.34 52.04
N GLN A 578 -14.64 -8.30 51.07
CA GLN A 578 -15.99 -7.77 51.25
C GLN A 578 -16.96 -8.82 51.83
N GLY A 579 -16.54 -10.09 51.88
CA GLY A 579 -17.33 -11.22 52.33
C GLY A 579 -18.17 -11.88 51.24
N ASP A 580 -17.96 -11.51 49.97
CA ASP A 580 -18.59 -12.19 48.83
C ASP A 580 -17.79 -13.45 48.43
N VAL A 581 -18.48 -14.41 47.85
CA VAL A 581 -17.90 -15.72 47.52
C VAL A 581 -17.70 -15.84 46.03
N TRP A 582 -16.45 -16.00 45.61
CA TRP A 582 -16.04 -16.25 44.24
C TRP A 582 -15.89 -17.75 44.03
N VAL A 583 -16.52 -18.28 43.01
CA VAL A 583 -16.54 -19.71 42.70
C VAL A 583 -15.94 -19.94 41.33
N THR A 584 -14.85 -20.68 41.29
CA THR A 584 -14.24 -21.16 40.06
C THR A 584 -14.93 -22.44 39.61
N SER A 585 -14.91 -22.70 38.30
CA SER A 585 -15.62 -23.81 37.66
C SER A 585 -14.72 -25.02 37.35
N GLY A 586 -13.40 -24.81 37.24
CA GLY A 586 -12.41 -25.84 36.91
C GLY A 586 -12.47 -26.38 35.47
N TYR A 587 -13.44 -25.91 34.67
CA TYR A 587 -13.68 -26.24 33.25
C TYR A 587 -14.15 -24.97 32.53
N SER A 588 -14.27 -24.97 31.20
CA SER A 588 -14.64 -23.80 30.36
C SER A 588 -16.02 -23.22 30.69
N ALA A 589 -16.13 -22.51 31.81
CA ALA A 589 -17.34 -21.92 32.34
C ALA A 589 -16.98 -20.66 33.15
N PRO A 590 -17.79 -19.60 33.05
CA PRO A 590 -17.45 -18.30 33.60
C PRO A 590 -17.24 -18.35 35.12
N LEU A 591 -16.36 -17.48 35.60
CA LEU A 591 -16.16 -17.17 37.01
C LEU A 591 -17.44 -16.57 37.60
N GLN A 592 -17.80 -16.96 38.83
CA GLN A 592 -19.07 -16.59 39.42
C GLN A 592 -18.85 -15.96 40.79
N ARG A 593 -19.40 -14.76 41.01
CA ARG A 593 -19.40 -14.07 42.30
C ARG A 593 -20.78 -14.14 42.91
N LEU A 594 -20.91 -14.74 44.08
CA LEU A 594 -22.09 -14.69 44.92
C LEU A 594 -21.98 -13.51 45.88
N SER A 595 -22.89 -12.56 45.76
CA SER A 595 -23.04 -11.53 46.79
C SER A 595 -23.76 -12.13 47.99
N VAL A 596 -23.06 -12.29 49.12
CA VAL A 596 -23.64 -12.97 50.30
C VAL A 596 -24.80 -12.16 50.90
N LYS A 597 -24.78 -10.83 50.74
CA LYS A 597 -25.85 -9.93 51.19
C LYS A 597 -27.14 -10.09 50.40
N THR A 598 -27.04 -10.27 49.08
CA THR A 598 -28.21 -10.29 48.17
C THR A 598 -28.61 -11.70 47.74
N GLY A 599 -27.72 -12.67 47.89
CA GLY A 599 -27.91 -14.04 47.40
C GLY A 599 -27.85 -14.17 45.87
N LYS A 600 -27.44 -13.12 45.14
CA LYS A 600 -27.40 -13.10 43.68
C LYS A 600 -26.00 -13.40 43.15
N PHE A 601 -25.94 -14.14 42.05
CA PHE A 601 -24.71 -14.39 41.30
C PHE A 601 -24.49 -13.35 40.19
N LYS A 602 -23.23 -12.98 40.02
CA LYS A 602 -22.72 -12.22 38.87
C LYS A 602 -21.63 -13.03 38.16
N LYS A 603 -21.61 -12.99 36.83
CA LYS A 603 -20.78 -13.85 35.98
C LYS A 603 -19.68 -13.01 35.34
N TYR A 604 -18.48 -13.56 35.28
CA TYR A 604 -17.31 -12.94 34.67
C TYR A 604 -16.62 -13.92 33.73
N GLY A 605 -16.20 -13.46 32.56
CA GLY A 605 -15.52 -14.28 31.57
C GLY A 605 -14.80 -13.44 30.51
N ILE A 606 -14.62 -14.00 29.32
CA ILE A 606 -13.96 -13.33 28.19
C ILE A 606 -14.59 -11.95 27.89
N ALA A 607 -15.91 -11.85 27.96
CA ALA A 607 -16.65 -10.59 27.75
C ALA A 607 -16.29 -9.47 28.74
N ASN A 608 -15.68 -9.80 29.89
CA ASN A 608 -15.28 -8.84 30.93
C ASN A 608 -13.78 -8.52 30.89
N GLY A 609 -13.02 -9.07 29.93
CA GLY A 609 -11.60 -8.80 29.74
C GLY A 609 -10.64 -9.90 30.19
N PHE A 610 -11.14 -11.09 30.56
CA PHE A 610 -10.31 -12.29 30.74
C PHE A 610 -9.92 -12.90 29.38
N THR A 611 -8.85 -13.71 29.33
CA THR A 611 -8.37 -14.33 28.07
C THR A 611 -9.08 -15.65 27.74
N ASP A 612 -9.55 -16.37 28.77
CA ASP A 612 -10.33 -17.59 28.65
C ASP A 612 -11.35 -17.68 29.80
N ASP A 613 -12.26 -18.65 29.71
CA ASP A 613 -13.21 -18.97 30.78
C ASP A 613 -12.75 -20.15 31.65
N TYR A 614 -11.45 -20.43 31.69
CA TYR A 614 -10.87 -21.51 32.50
C TYR A 614 -10.31 -20.94 33.80
N PHE A 615 -11.06 -21.13 34.89
CA PHE A 615 -10.65 -20.73 36.23
C PHE A 615 -10.51 -21.97 37.11
N ALA A 616 -9.28 -22.29 37.53
CA ALA A 616 -9.03 -23.41 38.45
C ALA A 616 -8.75 -22.90 39.87
N HIS A 617 -7.56 -22.32 40.10
CA HIS A 617 -7.13 -21.83 41.41
C HIS A 617 -7.13 -20.30 41.46
N ALA A 618 -7.40 -19.77 42.65
CA ALA A 618 -7.40 -18.33 42.90
C ALA A 618 -6.78 -18.02 44.27
N THR A 619 -6.18 -16.84 44.40
CA THR A 619 -5.66 -16.32 45.68
C THR A 619 -5.98 -14.83 45.84
N LEU A 620 -6.09 -14.37 47.08
CA LEU A 620 -6.15 -12.94 47.40
C LEU A 620 -4.76 -12.38 47.67
N ASP A 621 -4.48 -11.18 47.16
CA ASP A 621 -3.29 -10.44 47.54
C ASP A 621 -3.53 -9.55 48.78
N GLY A 622 -2.44 -8.93 49.28
CA GLY A 622 -2.50 -8.03 50.43
C GLY A 622 -3.40 -6.80 50.22
N THR A 623 -3.66 -6.39 48.96
CA THR A 623 -4.54 -5.25 48.64
C THR A 623 -6.01 -5.64 48.60
N GLY A 624 -6.33 -6.92 48.39
CA GLY A 624 -7.69 -7.42 48.24
C GLY A 624 -8.09 -7.70 46.79
N LYS A 625 -7.14 -7.65 45.83
CA LYS A 625 -7.37 -8.14 44.47
C LYS A 625 -7.29 -9.66 44.45
N ILE A 626 -8.07 -10.26 43.57
CA ILE A 626 -8.09 -11.70 43.38
C ILE A 626 -7.26 -12.02 42.14
N TRP A 627 -6.38 -13.00 42.27
CA TRP A 627 -5.46 -13.45 41.24
C TRP A 627 -5.79 -14.87 40.82
N PHE A 628 -5.78 -15.11 39.51
CA PHE A 628 -6.11 -16.37 38.88
C PHE A 628 -4.96 -16.82 37.98
N ASN A 629 -4.73 -18.12 37.96
CA ASN A 629 -3.92 -18.76 36.93
C ASN A 629 -4.84 -19.32 35.84
N GLN A 630 -4.70 -18.83 34.61
CA GLN A 630 -5.44 -19.26 33.42
C GLN A 630 -4.53 -20.08 32.49
N ASN A 631 -5.05 -20.61 31.38
CA ASN A 631 -4.29 -21.59 30.58
C ASN A 631 -2.93 -21.08 30.09
N GLN A 632 -2.85 -19.79 29.75
CA GLN A 632 -1.62 -19.18 29.22
C GLN A 632 -1.22 -17.88 29.91
N VAL A 633 -2.00 -17.37 30.85
CA VAL A 633 -1.76 -16.07 31.47
C VAL A 633 -2.14 -16.09 32.95
N VAL A 634 -1.56 -15.17 33.71
CA VAL A 634 -2.06 -14.82 35.05
C VAL A 634 -2.95 -13.59 34.93
N SER A 635 -4.08 -13.59 35.61
CA SER A 635 -5.03 -12.46 35.57
C SER A 635 -5.43 -12.04 36.97
N SER A 636 -5.75 -10.77 37.16
CA SER A 636 -6.36 -10.27 38.39
C SER A 636 -7.65 -9.50 38.14
N ILE A 637 -8.52 -9.53 39.14
CA ILE A 637 -9.70 -8.68 39.22
C ILE A 637 -9.69 -7.94 40.55
N ASP A 638 -10.06 -6.68 40.50
CA ASP A 638 -10.39 -5.90 41.69
C ASP A 638 -11.88 -6.08 42.02
N PRO A 639 -12.25 -6.71 43.16
CA PRO A 639 -13.65 -6.94 43.52
C PRO A 639 -14.51 -5.68 43.69
N ILE A 640 -13.88 -4.51 43.89
CA ILE A 640 -14.56 -3.23 44.08
C ILE A 640 -14.76 -2.52 42.74
N THR A 641 -13.69 -2.34 41.97
CA THR A 641 -13.75 -1.63 40.68
C THR A 641 -14.19 -2.52 39.52
N GLU A 642 -14.20 -3.84 39.74
CA GLU A 642 -14.45 -4.89 38.74
C GLU A 642 -13.50 -4.86 37.56
N ARG A 643 -12.38 -4.14 37.68
CA ARG A 643 -11.39 -4.02 36.62
C ARG A 643 -10.56 -5.28 36.52
N VAL A 644 -10.60 -5.93 35.36
CA VAL A 644 -9.74 -7.06 35.01
C VAL A 644 -8.40 -6.56 34.47
N THR A 645 -7.30 -7.17 34.91
CA THR A 645 -5.95 -6.94 34.38
C THR A 645 -5.29 -8.28 34.12
N THR A 646 -4.88 -8.51 32.87
CA THR A 646 -4.21 -9.75 32.45
C THR A 646 -2.70 -9.51 32.31
N PHE A 647 -1.91 -10.55 32.56
CA PHE A 647 -0.45 -10.50 32.57
C PHE A 647 0.11 -11.62 31.68
N PRO A 648 0.15 -11.39 30.35
CA PRO A 648 0.59 -12.38 29.39
C PRO A 648 2.05 -12.78 29.56
N GLN A 649 2.91 -11.94 30.16
CA GLN A 649 4.33 -12.24 30.38
C GLN A 649 4.57 -13.50 31.23
N PHE A 650 3.55 -13.95 31.97
CA PHE A 650 3.63 -15.16 32.77
C PHE A 650 3.17 -16.40 31.99
N VAL A 651 3.45 -16.46 30.67
CA VAL A 651 3.15 -17.63 29.83
C VAL A 651 3.82 -18.87 30.40
N GLY A 652 3.03 -19.75 30.97
CA GLY A 652 3.34 -21.16 31.09
C GLY A 652 2.20 -21.88 30.40
N THR A 653 2.51 -22.88 29.59
CA THR A 653 1.52 -23.86 29.15
C THR A 653 0.97 -24.54 30.41
N SER A 654 -0.09 -23.99 31.00
CA SER A 654 -0.71 -24.59 32.16
C SER A 654 -1.28 -25.93 31.73
N VAL A 655 -0.81 -26.99 32.37
CA VAL A 655 -1.61 -28.21 32.47
C VAL A 655 -2.79 -27.88 33.39
N PHE A 656 -3.90 -28.62 33.27
CA PHE A 656 -5.04 -28.51 34.18
C PHE A 656 -4.61 -28.30 35.65
N SER A 657 -5.32 -27.43 36.37
CA SER A 657 -5.18 -27.19 37.83
C SER A 657 -3.78 -26.82 38.35
N THR A 658 -3.20 -25.71 37.89
CA THR A 658 -1.96 -25.17 38.46
C THR A 658 -2.25 -24.28 39.69
N PRO A 659 -1.72 -24.60 40.89
CA PRO A 659 -1.93 -23.79 42.09
C PRO A 659 -1.30 -22.41 42.02
N ILE A 660 -1.96 -21.45 42.70
CA ILE A 660 -1.52 -20.08 42.91
C ILE A 660 -1.73 -19.71 44.38
N ALA A 661 -0.77 -19.02 44.98
CA ALA A 661 -0.82 -18.59 46.38
C ALA A 661 -0.09 -17.27 46.58
N ALA A 662 -0.65 -16.39 47.43
CA ALA A 662 0.02 -15.16 47.85
C ALA A 662 0.75 -15.38 49.17
N GLN A 663 2.03 -15.03 49.23
CA GLN A 663 2.85 -15.06 50.43
C GLN A 663 2.55 -13.84 51.31
N PRO A 664 1.96 -14.00 52.52
CA PRO A 664 1.53 -12.86 53.33
C PRO A 664 2.64 -11.90 53.75
N LEU A 665 3.86 -12.39 54.01
CA LEU A 665 4.96 -11.55 54.51
C LEU A 665 5.56 -10.63 53.43
N THR A 666 5.77 -11.16 52.22
CA THR A 666 6.42 -10.43 51.12
C THR A 666 5.42 -9.78 50.17
N GLY A 667 4.16 -10.23 50.20
CA GLY A 667 3.15 -9.87 49.20
C GLY A 667 3.42 -10.46 47.81
N GLU A 668 4.36 -11.40 47.69
CA GLU A 668 4.66 -12.09 46.44
C GLU A 668 3.59 -13.11 46.10
N ILE A 669 3.25 -13.23 44.83
CA ILE A 669 2.36 -14.27 44.31
C ILE A 669 3.23 -15.35 43.70
N TYR A 670 3.01 -16.58 44.15
CA TYR A 670 3.63 -17.79 43.67
C TYR A 670 2.61 -18.59 42.88
N PHE A 671 3.03 -19.17 41.75
CA PHE A 671 2.19 -20.04 40.94
C PHE A 671 3.05 -21.10 40.26
N SER A 672 2.48 -22.28 40.05
CA SER A 672 3.18 -23.34 39.35
C SER A 672 2.90 -23.31 37.84
N CYS A 673 3.89 -23.70 37.04
CA CYS A 673 3.75 -23.87 35.60
C CYS A 673 4.45 -25.15 35.16
N GLN A 674 3.68 -26.18 34.79
CA GLN A 674 4.13 -27.54 34.47
C GLN A 674 5.06 -28.14 35.53
N ASN A 675 6.34 -27.77 35.49
CA ASN A 675 7.43 -28.31 36.30
C ASN A 675 8.21 -27.24 37.08
N ASN A 676 7.74 -25.99 37.08
CA ASN A 676 8.44 -24.86 37.71
C ASN A 676 7.56 -24.12 38.70
N LEU A 677 8.20 -23.47 39.65
CA LEU A 677 7.59 -22.46 40.49
C LEU A 677 7.95 -21.08 39.94
N ARG A 678 6.97 -20.21 39.76
CA ARG A 678 7.18 -18.82 39.39
C ARG A 678 6.70 -17.92 40.51
N ARG A 679 7.31 -16.74 40.62
CA ARG A 679 6.88 -15.73 41.59
C ARG A 679 6.94 -14.32 41.04
N PHE A 680 6.03 -13.45 41.49
CA PHE A 680 6.13 -12.02 41.23
C PHE A 680 5.56 -11.15 42.34
N ARG A 681 5.92 -9.87 42.36
CA ARG A 681 5.30 -8.87 43.25
C ARG A 681 4.27 -8.04 42.48
N PRO A 682 2.97 -8.12 42.81
CA PRO A 682 1.91 -7.33 42.19
C PRO A 682 2.22 -5.83 42.09
N ALA A 683 2.75 -5.24 43.17
CA ALA A 683 3.04 -3.80 43.25
C ALA A 683 4.11 -3.35 42.23
N LEU A 684 5.11 -4.19 41.96
CA LEU A 684 6.21 -3.86 41.05
C LEU A 684 5.83 -4.00 39.57
N ILE A 685 4.79 -4.80 39.25
CA ILE A 685 4.27 -4.92 37.88
C ILE A 685 3.35 -3.76 37.53
N GLN A 686 2.48 -3.38 38.46
CA GLN A 686 1.53 -2.28 38.23
C GLN A 686 2.26 -0.94 37.99
N ASN A 687 3.45 -0.78 38.57
CA ASN A 687 4.28 0.41 38.44
C ASN A 687 5.35 0.33 37.33
N ALA A 688 5.45 -0.76 36.57
CA ALA A 688 6.40 -0.84 35.48
C ALA A 688 5.97 0.11 34.33
N PRO A 689 6.90 0.90 33.74
CA PRO A 689 6.57 1.77 32.61
C PRO A 689 6.09 0.90 31.46
N ARG A 690 4.83 1.09 31.08
CA ARG A 690 4.22 0.41 29.94
C ARG A 690 4.38 1.30 28.73
N THR A 691 5.09 0.83 27.71
CA THR A 691 5.33 1.59 26.49
C THR A 691 4.35 1.17 25.39
N PRO A 692 3.80 2.13 24.62
CA PRO A 692 2.99 1.79 23.45
C PRO A 692 3.88 1.14 22.39
N SER A 693 3.39 0.06 21.79
CA SER A 693 4.07 -0.59 20.67
C SER A 693 3.71 0.11 19.36
N PRO A 694 4.65 0.34 18.43
CA PRO A 694 4.36 0.97 17.14
C PRO A 694 3.38 0.14 16.30
N LEU A 695 2.36 0.81 15.75
CA LEU A 695 1.40 0.22 14.82
C LEU A 695 1.68 0.71 13.41
N ARG A 696 1.77 -0.21 12.44
CA ARG A 696 2.10 0.07 11.04
C ARG A 696 1.16 -0.66 10.09
N LEU A 697 0.90 -0.03 8.94
CA LEU A 697 0.37 -0.71 7.76
C LEU A 697 1.57 -1.34 7.04
N VAL A 698 1.49 -2.64 6.75
CA VAL A 698 2.60 -3.46 6.24
C VAL A 698 2.45 -3.73 4.75
N ALA A 699 1.24 -4.02 4.30
CA ALA A 699 0.97 -4.26 2.89
C ALA A 699 -0.47 -3.87 2.54
N VAL A 700 -0.65 -3.53 1.27
CA VAL A 700 -1.95 -3.27 0.66
C VAL A 700 -2.01 -4.12 -0.60
N SER A 701 -3.05 -4.92 -0.74
CA SER A 701 -3.28 -5.76 -1.93
C SER A 701 -4.64 -5.42 -2.52
N TYR A 702 -4.80 -5.54 -3.84
CA TYR A 702 -6.07 -5.32 -4.52
C TYR A 702 -6.39 -6.47 -5.47
N PHE A 703 -7.67 -6.62 -5.77
CA PHE A 703 -8.16 -7.50 -6.83
C PHE A 703 -8.57 -6.65 -8.04
N ASP A 704 -8.16 -7.07 -9.24
CA ASP A 704 -8.65 -6.50 -10.49
C ASP A 704 -9.80 -7.37 -11.01
N ALA A 705 -10.92 -6.76 -11.39
CA ALA A 705 -12.12 -7.47 -11.82
C ALA A 705 -11.92 -8.29 -13.12
N ASP A 706 -10.87 -8.01 -13.91
CA ASP A 706 -10.62 -8.61 -15.22
C ASP A 706 -9.64 -9.81 -15.21
N GLU A 707 -8.99 -10.13 -14.08
CA GLU A 707 -7.99 -11.21 -13.97
C GLU A 707 -8.36 -12.33 -12.97
N THR A 708 -7.85 -13.54 -13.22
CA THR A 708 -8.16 -14.75 -12.45
C THR A 708 -7.40 -14.86 -11.11
N GLU A 709 -8.18 -15.05 -10.05
CA GLU A 709 -7.92 -15.71 -8.75
C GLU A 709 -6.88 -15.15 -7.75
N THR A 710 -6.02 -14.17 -8.06
CA THR A 710 -4.99 -13.72 -7.09
C THR A 710 -4.98 -12.22 -6.80
N MET A 711 -4.91 -11.86 -5.51
CA MET A 711 -4.70 -10.49 -5.03
C MET A 711 -3.30 -10.01 -5.45
N LYS A 712 -3.23 -8.83 -6.07
CA LYS A 712 -1.97 -8.20 -6.47
C LYS A 712 -1.51 -7.21 -5.40
N PRO A 713 -0.22 -7.22 -5.00
CA PRO A 713 0.31 -6.24 -4.07
C PRO A 713 0.40 -4.85 -4.73
N LEU A 714 -0.03 -3.80 -4.02
CA LEU A 714 0.16 -2.40 -4.41
C LEU A 714 1.56 -1.92 -4.00
N PRO A 715 2.30 -1.25 -4.90
CA PRO A 715 3.61 -0.71 -4.56
C PRO A 715 3.47 0.34 -3.44
N GLU A 716 4.45 0.36 -2.53
CA GLU A 716 4.39 1.16 -1.31
C GLU A 716 4.19 2.68 -1.55
N ASN A 717 4.68 3.19 -2.68
CA ASN A 717 4.53 4.60 -3.07
C ASN A 717 3.06 5.03 -3.26
N ARG A 718 2.13 4.10 -3.51
CA ARG A 718 0.71 4.39 -3.72
C ARG A 718 -0.11 4.48 -2.43
N TRP A 719 0.46 4.16 -1.27
CA TRP A 719 -0.28 4.17 0.00
C TRP A 719 0.50 4.68 1.21
N ARG A 720 1.84 4.74 1.17
CA ARG A 720 2.66 5.24 2.30
C ARG A 720 2.38 6.69 2.68
N ALA A 721 1.81 7.50 1.78
CA ALA A 721 1.36 8.86 2.09
C ALA A 721 0.09 8.92 2.95
N ASN A 722 -0.47 7.77 3.36
CA ASN A 722 -1.81 7.63 3.94
C ASN A 722 -2.94 8.06 3.00
N GLU A 723 -2.66 8.07 1.70
CA GLU A 723 -3.64 8.30 0.64
C GLU A 723 -3.51 7.17 -0.37
N LEU A 724 -4.61 6.47 -0.62
CA LEU A 724 -4.72 5.37 -1.56
C LEU A 724 -5.80 5.73 -2.58
N ALA A 725 -5.39 6.13 -3.78
CA ALA A 725 -6.30 6.31 -4.90
C ALA A 725 -6.46 4.98 -5.63
N LEU A 726 -7.68 4.51 -5.86
CA LEU A 726 -8.02 3.27 -6.57
C LEU A 726 -8.94 3.57 -7.75
N SER A 727 -8.88 2.73 -8.79
CA SER A 727 -9.87 2.76 -9.88
C SER A 727 -11.15 2.02 -9.49
N TYR A 728 -12.26 2.28 -10.19
CA TYR A 728 -13.51 1.52 -9.99
C TYR A 728 -13.36 0.00 -10.21
N ARG A 729 -12.29 -0.46 -10.88
CA ARG A 729 -11.98 -1.88 -11.09
C ARG A 729 -11.19 -2.49 -9.91
N GLU A 730 -10.38 -1.66 -9.24
CA GLU A 730 -9.60 -2.03 -8.05
C GLU A 730 -10.47 -1.91 -6.77
N ASN A 731 -11.71 -2.42 -6.80
CA ASN A 731 -12.72 -2.16 -5.76
C ASN A 731 -12.71 -3.17 -4.60
N THR A 732 -11.82 -4.16 -4.66
CA THR A 732 -11.63 -5.15 -3.60
C THR A 732 -10.22 -5.01 -3.06
N LEU A 733 -10.12 -4.76 -1.76
CA LEU A 733 -8.92 -4.29 -1.07
C LEU A 733 -8.63 -5.17 0.15
N GLU A 734 -7.39 -5.60 0.30
CA GLU A 734 -6.87 -6.22 1.53
C GLU A 734 -5.85 -5.26 2.16
N LEU A 735 -6.05 -4.98 3.44
CA LEU A 735 -5.14 -4.19 4.26
C LEU A 735 -4.49 -5.10 5.29
N LYS A 736 -3.15 -5.18 5.24
CA LYS A 736 -2.34 -5.91 6.21
C LYS A 736 -1.59 -4.93 7.10
N PHE A 737 -1.66 -5.14 8.41
CA PHE A 737 -1.05 -4.27 9.41
C PHE A 737 -0.34 -5.10 10.47
N ALA A 738 0.54 -4.46 11.24
CA ALA A 738 1.26 -5.10 12.32
C ALA A 738 1.45 -4.13 13.48
N LEU A 739 1.14 -4.64 14.67
CA LEU A 739 1.61 -4.08 15.92
C LEU A 739 2.97 -4.70 16.21
N LEU A 740 4.02 -3.89 16.11
CA LEU A 740 5.40 -4.31 16.33
C LEU A 740 5.57 -4.51 17.83
N ASP A 741 5.18 -5.67 18.36
CA ASP A 741 5.29 -6.03 19.78
C ASP A 741 5.77 -7.47 19.93
N TYR A 742 7.07 -7.70 19.99
CA TYR A 742 7.65 -9.03 19.86
C TYR A 742 7.51 -9.94 21.09
N ARG A 743 6.92 -9.46 22.19
CA ARG A 743 6.92 -10.15 23.50
C ARG A 743 5.93 -11.28 23.61
N SER A 744 4.70 -11.06 23.15
CA SER A 744 3.63 -12.07 23.16
C SER A 744 2.57 -11.75 22.11
N ILE A 745 2.03 -12.79 21.47
CA ILE A 745 0.90 -12.69 20.56
C ILE A 745 -0.42 -12.71 21.32
N THR A 746 -0.54 -13.47 22.41
CA THR A 746 -1.83 -13.77 23.06
C THR A 746 -2.50 -12.57 23.71
N GLY A 747 -1.75 -11.50 24.00
CA GLY A 747 -2.30 -10.25 24.51
C GLY A 747 -2.70 -9.23 23.44
N ARG A 748 -2.39 -9.49 22.16
CA ARG A 748 -2.65 -8.54 21.08
C ARG A 748 -4.12 -8.52 20.70
N GLU A 749 -4.63 -7.35 20.33
CA GLU A 749 -5.99 -7.22 19.80
C GLU A 749 -6.03 -6.11 18.77
N TYR A 750 -6.60 -6.37 17.59
CA TYR A 750 -6.79 -5.37 16.55
C TYR A 750 -8.25 -4.97 16.46
N VAL A 751 -8.48 -3.68 16.28
CA VAL A 751 -9.82 -3.10 16.11
C VAL A 751 -9.74 -2.04 15.02
N TYR A 752 -10.64 -2.12 14.06
CA TYR A 752 -10.67 -1.21 12.92
C TYR A 752 -12.04 -0.52 12.81
N ALA A 753 -12.09 0.57 12.04
CA ALA A 753 -13.33 1.20 11.58
C ALA A 753 -13.12 1.75 10.17
N LEU A 754 -14.13 1.64 9.32
CA LEU A 754 -14.13 2.23 7.98
C LEU A 754 -15.35 3.16 7.89
N THR A 755 -15.11 4.44 7.62
CA THR A 755 -16.17 5.47 7.62
C THR A 755 -16.13 6.36 6.38
N GLY A 756 -17.24 7.04 6.09
CA GLY A 756 -17.21 8.24 5.26
C GLY A 756 -16.42 9.39 5.92
N VAL A 757 -16.11 10.45 5.15
CA VAL A 757 -15.29 11.58 5.63
C VAL A 757 -15.90 12.31 6.83
N ASP A 758 -17.23 12.35 6.94
CA ASP A 758 -17.98 13.08 7.97
C ASP A 758 -18.69 12.16 8.99
N GLU A 759 -18.37 10.86 8.99
CA GLU A 759 -19.02 9.86 9.85
C GLU A 759 -18.14 9.45 11.05
N GLU A 760 -18.77 9.26 12.22
CA GLU A 760 -18.08 8.79 13.43
C GLU A 760 -17.71 7.28 13.34
N PRO A 761 -16.50 6.87 13.77
CA PRO A 761 -16.02 5.50 13.64
C PRO A 761 -16.72 4.51 14.56
N GLN A 762 -17.47 3.58 13.95
CA GLN A 762 -17.94 2.37 14.62
C GLN A 762 -16.86 1.29 14.60
N TRP A 763 -16.36 0.95 15.79
CA TRP A 763 -15.22 0.05 15.96
C TRP A 763 -15.63 -1.43 15.93
N VAL A 764 -14.93 -2.22 15.11
CA VAL A 764 -15.10 -3.67 14.98
C VAL A 764 -13.82 -4.38 15.45
N SER A 765 -13.94 -5.29 16.42
CA SER A 765 -12.81 -6.11 16.88
C SER A 765 -12.63 -7.33 15.98
N ILE A 766 -11.38 -7.61 15.60
CA ILE A 766 -10.97 -8.75 14.75
C ILE A 766 -10.01 -9.69 15.49
N GLY A 767 -9.85 -9.50 16.81
CA GLY A 767 -8.99 -10.33 17.65
C GLY A 767 -7.52 -10.25 17.23
N LEU A 768 -6.92 -11.41 16.92
CA LEU A 768 -5.51 -11.53 16.56
C LEU A 768 -5.25 -11.36 15.05
N LYS A 769 -6.29 -11.37 14.20
CA LYS A 769 -6.14 -11.26 12.75
C LYS A 769 -5.53 -9.90 12.41
N ASN A 770 -4.48 -9.91 11.60
CA ASN A 770 -3.71 -8.73 11.22
C ASN A 770 -4.01 -8.27 9.77
N THR A 771 -5.06 -8.82 9.18
CA THR A 771 -5.56 -8.50 7.83
C THR A 771 -7.05 -8.22 7.85
N VAL A 772 -7.49 -7.25 7.05
CA VAL A 772 -8.91 -6.92 6.82
C VAL A 772 -9.16 -6.77 5.34
N ASP A 773 -10.25 -7.38 4.89
CA ASP A 773 -10.62 -7.48 3.48
C ASP A 773 -11.93 -6.71 3.24
N PHE A 774 -11.93 -5.81 2.28
CA PHE A 774 -13.10 -5.05 1.84
C PHE A 774 -13.42 -5.42 0.39
N ALA A 775 -14.53 -6.12 0.17
CA ALA A 775 -14.95 -6.54 -1.16
C ALA A 775 -15.94 -5.56 -1.79
N GLN A 776 -15.81 -5.34 -3.10
CA GLN A 776 -16.77 -4.59 -3.93
C GLN A 776 -17.17 -3.22 -3.37
N MET A 777 -16.18 -2.45 -2.91
CA MET A 777 -16.39 -1.10 -2.40
C MET A 777 -16.95 -0.17 -3.49
N LYS A 778 -17.92 0.68 -3.13
CA LYS A 778 -18.51 1.65 -4.07
C LYS A 778 -17.54 2.81 -4.33
N PRO A 779 -17.63 3.48 -5.49
CA PRO A 779 -16.90 4.73 -5.72
C PRO A 779 -17.18 5.76 -4.62
N GLY A 780 -16.14 6.38 -4.09
CA GLY A 780 -16.25 7.26 -2.92
C GLY A 780 -14.93 7.45 -2.17
N THR A 781 -14.95 8.34 -1.19
CA THR A 781 -13.81 8.55 -0.27
C THR A 781 -14.15 7.95 1.10
N TYR A 782 -13.26 7.10 1.59
CA TYR A 782 -13.36 6.43 2.89
C TYR A 782 -12.15 6.73 3.77
N LEU A 783 -12.35 6.69 5.09
CA LEU A 783 -11.30 6.79 6.10
C LEU A 783 -11.18 5.45 6.83
N PHE A 784 -10.03 4.81 6.73
CA PHE A 784 -9.72 3.60 7.46
C PHE A 784 -8.97 3.94 8.75
N HIS A 785 -9.60 3.66 9.88
CA HIS A 785 -9.07 3.82 11.22
C HIS A 785 -8.63 2.46 11.76
N LEU A 786 -7.48 2.44 12.42
CA LEU A 786 -6.94 1.25 13.05
C LEU A 786 -6.36 1.58 14.42
N LYS A 787 -6.67 0.72 15.39
CA LYS A 787 -6.02 0.71 16.70
C LYS A 787 -5.73 -0.73 17.11
N ALA A 788 -4.67 -0.91 17.87
CA ALA A 788 -4.26 -2.22 18.33
C ALA A 788 -3.81 -2.17 19.78
N ARG A 789 -4.12 -3.21 20.54
CA ARG A 789 -3.69 -3.41 21.91
C ARG A 789 -2.43 -4.27 21.93
N ASN A 790 -1.41 -3.85 22.67
CA ASN A 790 -0.17 -4.60 22.85
C ASN A 790 -0.27 -5.60 24.02
N SER A 791 0.77 -6.41 24.24
CA SER A 791 0.79 -7.42 25.30
C SER A 791 0.66 -6.86 26.71
N ASP A 792 0.96 -5.57 26.91
CA ASP A 792 0.81 -4.87 28.20
C ASP A 792 -0.59 -4.26 28.39
N GLY A 793 -1.49 -4.45 27.41
CA GLY A 793 -2.85 -3.93 27.41
C GLY A 793 -2.98 -2.47 26.93
N ILE A 794 -1.93 -1.87 26.36
CA ILE A 794 -1.97 -0.50 25.84
C ILE A 794 -2.52 -0.48 24.42
N TRP A 795 -3.51 0.38 24.19
CA TRP A 795 -4.01 0.69 22.85
C TRP A 795 -3.17 1.75 22.16
N THR A 796 -2.60 1.40 21.00
CA THR A 796 -1.96 2.33 20.06
C THR A 796 -2.89 2.56 18.87
N LYS A 797 -3.07 3.81 18.43
CA LYS A 797 -3.81 4.16 17.21
C LYS A 797 -2.84 4.46 16.08
N LEU A 798 -3.25 4.22 14.84
CA LEU A 798 -2.53 4.71 13.67
C LEU A 798 -2.52 6.25 13.70
N ALA A 799 -1.36 6.87 13.45
CA ALA A 799 -1.18 8.32 13.62
C ALA A 799 -2.09 9.17 12.72
N LYS A 800 -2.35 8.70 11.50
CA LYS A 800 -3.32 9.25 10.56
C LYS A 800 -4.16 8.10 9.98
N PRO A 801 -5.48 8.26 9.82
CA PRO A 801 -6.27 7.27 9.10
C PRO A 801 -5.83 7.20 7.64
N LEU A 802 -5.93 6.01 7.04
CA LEU A 802 -5.66 5.83 5.61
C LEU A 802 -6.87 6.31 4.81
N ARG A 803 -6.68 7.32 3.96
CA ARG A 803 -7.71 7.84 3.06
C ARG A 803 -7.76 6.99 1.79
N ILE A 804 -8.88 6.31 1.56
CA ILE A 804 -9.10 5.45 0.39
C ILE A 804 -10.05 6.18 -0.56
N ASN A 805 -9.62 6.48 -1.78
CA ASN A 805 -10.41 7.19 -2.79
C ASN A 805 -10.63 6.30 -4.02
N ILE A 806 -11.86 5.86 -4.24
CA ILE A 806 -12.23 5.01 -5.37
C ILE A 806 -12.90 5.89 -6.44
N THR A 807 -12.24 6.03 -7.59
CA THR A 807 -12.74 6.84 -8.70
C THR A 807 -13.94 6.17 -9.38
N PRO A 808 -14.96 6.94 -9.82
CA PRO A 808 -16.09 6.36 -10.55
C PRO A 808 -15.68 5.93 -11.97
N PRO A 809 -16.42 5.00 -12.59
CA PRO A 809 -16.21 4.65 -13.99
C PRO A 809 -16.34 5.86 -14.92
N TRP A 810 -15.59 5.85 -16.03
CA TRP A 810 -15.59 6.97 -16.97
C TRP A 810 -16.98 7.28 -17.55
N TRP A 811 -17.84 6.27 -17.72
CA TRP A 811 -19.22 6.43 -18.21
C TRP A 811 -20.18 7.07 -17.19
N GLN A 812 -19.75 7.19 -15.92
CA GLN A 812 -20.43 7.94 -14.87
C GLN A 812 -19.73 9.29 -14.58
N SER A 813 -18.73 9.68 -15.38
CA SER A 813 -18.06 10.96 -15.23
C SER A 813 -18.96 12.14 -15.65
N PRO A 814 -18.74 13.35 -15.12
CA PRO A 814 -19.44 14.55 -15.58
C PRO A 814 -19.35 14.76 -17.10
N TRP A 815 -18.19 14.45 -17.69
CA TRP A 815 -17.97 14.55 -19.13
C TRP A 815 -18.77 13.52 -19.93
N ALA A 816 -18.97 12.30 -19.41
CA ALA A 816 -19.84 11.33 -20.04
C ALA A 816 -21.30 11.82 -20.03
N TYR A 817 -21.78 12.43 -18.94
CA TYR A 817 -23.10 13.06 -18.93
C TYR A 817 -23.22 14.24 -19.90
N VAL A 818 -22.16 15.04 -20.07
CA VAL A 818 -22.11 16.07 -21.13
C VAL A 818 -22.16 15.45 -22.52
N ALA A 819 -21.44 14.36 -22.76
CA ALA A 819 -21.49 13.65 -24.04
C ALA A 819 -22.87 13.02 -24.30
N TYR A 820 -23.51 12.44 -23.28
CA TYR A 820 -24.87 11.90 -23.38
C TYR A 820 -25.89 13.00 -23.69
N THR A 821 -25.78 14.15 -23.03
CA THR A 821 -26.67 15.29 -23.30
C THR A 821 -26.42 15.87 -24.70
N LEU A 822 -25.17 15.97 -25.15
CA LEU A 822 -24.84 16.37 -26.53
C LEU A 822 -25.37 15.37 -27.57
N LEU A 823 -25.21 14.07 -27.36
CA LEU A 823 -25.77 13.03 -28.23
C LEU A 823 -27.30 13.11 -28.28
N LEU A 824 -27.94 13.35 -27.14
CA LEU A 824 -29.39 13.53 -27.06
C LEU A 824 -29.84 14.79 -27.80
N LEU A 825 -29.13 15.91 -27.63
CA LEU A 825 -29.39 17.16 -28.36
C LEU A 825 -29.11 17.01 -29.86
N LEU A 826 -28.11 16.25 -30.26
CA LEU A 826 -27.77 15.99 -31.66
C LEU A 826 -28.79 15.06 -32.30
N GLY A 827 -29.28 14.06 -31.56
CA GLY A 827 -30.42 13.23 -31.95
C GLY A 827 -31.70 14.05 -32.08
N PHE A 828 -32.00 14.92 -31.12
CA PHE A 828 -33.13 15.85 -31.19
C PHE A 828 -32.99 16.82 -32.37
N TRP A 829 -31.80 17.39 -32.59
CA TRP A 829 -31.50 18.23 -33.74
C TRP A 829 -31.65 17.47 -35.05
N TYR A 830 -31.20 16.22 -35.13
CA TYR A 830 -31.37 15.38 -36.30
C TYR A 830 -32.85 15.10 -36.57
N LEU A 831 -33.63 14.76 -35.55
CA LEU A 831 -35.09 14.58 -35.66
C LEU A 831 -35.79 15.88 -36.10
N MET A 832 -35.40 17.02 -35.52
CA MET A 832 -35.89 18.33 -35.95
C MET A 832 -35.51 18.63 -37.40
N LYS A 833 -34.28 18.32 -37.81
CA LYS A 833 -33.79 18.52 -39.19
C LYS A 833 -34.47 17.55 -40.16
N ALA A 834 -34.78 16.33 -39.75
CA ALA A 834 -35.55 15.38 -40.55
C ALA A 834 -36.98 15.88 -40.75
N ARG A 835 -37.62 16.36 -39.67
CA ARG A 835 -38.96 16.96 -39.73
C ARG A 835 -39.00 18.22 -40.59
N LEU A 836 -37.99 19.09 -40.48
CA LEU A 836 -37.84 20.27 -41.34
C LEU A 836 -37.58 19.90 -42.81
N ARG A 837 -36.83 18.82 -43.09
CA ARG A 837 -36.65 18.31 -44.46
C ARG A 837 -37.94 17.75 -45.02
N GLU A 838 -38.75 17.09 -44.19
CA GLU A 838 -40.05 16.56 -44.61
C GLU A 838 -41.01 17.70 -44.96
N GLN A 839 -41.09 18.74 -44.11
CA GLN A 839 -41.84 19.96 -44.42
C GLN A 839 -41.30 20.69 -45.66
N ALA A 840 -39.96 20.78 -45.82
CA ALA A 840 -39.35 21.38 -46.99
C ALA A 840 -39.62 20.58 -48.27
N ARG A 841 -39.75 19.24 -48.19
CA ARG A 841 -40.14 18.39 -49.32
C ARG A 841 -41.59 18.61 -49.69
N GLU A 842 -42.50 18.74 -48.72
CA GLU A 842 -43.90 19.07 -48.99
C GLU A 842 -44.05 20.44 -49.65
N LEU A 843 -43.33 21.45 -49.13
CA LEU A 843 -43.32 22.79 -49.72
C LEU A 843 -42.71 22.77 -51.13
N ALA A 844 -41.61 22.06 -51.34
CA ALA A 844 -40.97 21.95 -52.66
C ALA A 844 -41.85 21.19 -53.67
N LEU A 845 -42.65 20.21 -53.23
CA LEU A 845 -43.64 19.55 -54.08
C LEU A 845 -44.77 20.51 -54.47
N GLN A 846 -45.23 21.36 -53.54
CA GLN A 846 -46.21 22.40 -53.84
C GLN A 846 -45.65 23.44 -54.83
N GLU A 847 -44.44 23.94 -54.59
CA GLU A 847 -43.76 24.86 -55.51
C GLU A 847 -43.52 24.23 -56.88
N ALA A 848 -43.11 22.96 -56.95
CA ALA A 848 -42.90 22.26 -58.21
C ALA A 848 -44.20 22.09 -59.02
N VAL A 849 -45.33 21.84 -58.34
CA VAL A 849 -46.66 21.78 -58.98
C VAL A 849 -47.04 23.16 -59.52
N ILE A 850 -46.85 24.24 -58.75
CA ILE A 850 -47.14 25.61 -59.17
C ILE A 850 -46.25 26.03 -60.35
N ILE A 851 -44.93 25.76 -60.28
CA ILE A 851 -43.98 26.07 -61.35
C ILE A 851 -44.32 25.30 -62.62
N LYS A 852 -44.73 24.03 -62.51
CA LYS A 852 -45.18 23.24 -63.66
C LYS A 852 -46.40 23.88 -64.32
N GLN A 853 -47.37 24.33 -63.52
CA GLN A 853 -48.57 24.99 -64.01
C GLN A 853 -48.26 26.32 -64.71
N GLN A 854 -47.36 27.14 -64.16
CA GLN A 854 -46.88 28.37 -64.82
C GLN A 854 -46.09 28.08 -66.09
N ARG A 855 -45.26 27.04 -66.10
CA ARG A 855 -44.48 26.64 -67.28
C ARG A 855 -45.36 26.20 -68.44
N ASP A 856 -46.42 25.45 -68.16
CA ASP A 856 -47.38 25.02 -69.19
C ASP A 856 -48.15 26.21 -69.77
N GLU A 857 -48.52 27.19 -68.94
CA GLU A 857 -49.16 28.44 -69.40
C GLU A 857 -48.22 29.29 -70.27
N ILE A 858 -46.94 29.44 -69.86
CA ILE A 858 -45.93 30.16 -70.64
C ILE A 858 -45.64 29.42 -71.96
N ALA A 859 -45.57 28.09 -71.94
CA ALA A 859 -45.35 27.30 -73.14
C ALA A 859 -46.51 27.48 -74.16
N GLN A 860 -47.76 27.52 -73.69
CA GLN A 860 -48.90 27.83 -74.55
C GLN A 860 -48.82 29.25 -75.13
N LYS A 861 -48.49 30.26 -74.32
CA LYS A 861 -48.32 31.65 -74.81
C LYS A 861 -47.18 31.76 -75.83
N ASN A 862 -46.06 31.08 -75.60
CA ASN A 862 -44.92 31.10 -76.53
C ASN A 862 -45.26 30.40 -77.85
N ALA A 863 -45.92 29.24 -77.83
CA ALA A 863 -46.36 28.56 -79.04
C ALA A 863 -47.33 29.43 -79.86
N GLN A 864 -48.21 30.17 -79.18
CA GLN A 864 -49.12 31.12 -79.83
C GLN A 864 -48.38 32.31 -80.44
N ASN A 865 -47.39 32.88 -79.73
CA ASN A 865 -46.55 33.97 -80.25
C ASN A 865 -45.72 33.54 -81.47
N GLU A 866 -45.16 32.33 -81.46
CA GLU A 866 -44.41 31.80 -82.61
C GLU A 866 -45.29 31.70 -83.85
N LEU A 867 -46.50 31.14 -83.72
CA LEU A 867 -47.47 31.06 -84.82
C LEU A 867 -47.83 32.43 -85.37
N LEU A 868 -48.08 33.41 -84.49
CA LEU A 868 -48.40 34.78 -84.86
C LEU A 868 -47.25 35.43 -85.65
N LEU A 869 -46.01 35.22 -85.21
CA LEU A 869 -44.82 35.71 -85.92
C LEU A 869 -44.68 35.08 -87.31
N LYS A 870 -44.88 33.75 -87.48
CA LYS A 870 -44.84 33.11 -88.81
C LYS A 870 -45.84 33.77 -89.76
N GLU A 871 -47.05 34.04 -89.25
CA GLU A 871 -48.12 34.65 -90.04
C GLU A 871 -47.77 36.10 -90.43
N ILE A 872 -47.19 36.88 -89.51
CA ILE A 872 -46.71 38.24 -89.81
C ILE A 872 -45.64 38.22 -90.90
N HIS A 873 -44.60 37.38 -90.80
CA HIS A 873 -43.54 37.32 -91.81
C HIS A 873 -44.07 36.91 -93.19
N HIS A 874 -44.98 35.93 -93.24
CA HIS A 874 -45.65 35.54 -94.49
C HIS A 874 -46.46 36.69 -95.11
N ARG A 875 -47.20 37.44 -94.28
CA ARG A 875 -47.96 38.62 -94.74
C ARG A 875 -47.04 39.72 -95.25
N VAL A 876 -45.95 40.01 -94.55
CA VAL A 876 -44.97 41.02 -94.99
C VAL A 876 -44.34 40.63 -96.33
N LYS A 877 -43.91 39.38 -96.50
CA LYS A 877 -43.42 38.88 -97.79
C LYS A 877 -44.43 39.08 -98.91
N ASN A 878 -45.69 38.66 -98.67
CA ASN A 878 -46.74 38.79 -99.67
C ASN A 878 -46.99 40.27 -100.02
N ASN A 879 -47.02 41.15 -99.02
CA ASN A 879 -47.19 42.59 -99.23
C ASN A 879 -46.01 43.19 -100.03
N LEU A 880 -44.76 42.83 -99.73
CA LEU A 880 -43.60 43.27 -100.50
C LEU A 880 -43.64 42.77 -101.96
N GLY A 881 -44.11 41.54 -102.18
CA GLY A 881 -44.34 41.01 -103.53
C GLY A 881 -45.36 41.84 -104.32
N VAL A 882 -46.45 42.26 -103.68
CA VAL A 882 -47.46 43.15 -104.29
C VAL A 882 -46.85 44.51 -104.62
N VAL A 883 -46.07 45.10 -103.70
CA VAL A 883 -45.40 46.39 -103.93
C VAL A 883 -44.42 46.31 -105.10
N SER A 884 -43.61 45.25 -105.18
CA SER A 884 -42.70 45.04 -106.31
C SER A 884 -43.46 44.91 -107.64
N GLY A 885 -44.57 44.16 -107.68
CA GLY A 885 -45.40 44.05 -108.87
C GLY A 885 -46.03 45.38 -109.32
N LEU A 886 -46.46 46.22 -108.37
CA LEU A 886 -46.96 47.56 -108.67
C LEU A 886 -45.87 48.49 -109.21
N LEU A 887 -44.67 48.44 -108.63
CA LEU A 887 -43.52 49.20 -109.12
C LEU A 887 -43.12 48.76 -110.54
N ALA A 888 -43.21 47.46 -110.85
CA ALA A 888 -42.98 46.93 -112.21
C ALA A 888 -44.00 47.48 -113.22
N LEU A 889 -45.28 47.53 -112.83
CA LEU A 889 -46.34 48.08 -113.68
C LEU A 889 -46.20 49.59 -113.86
N GLN A 890 -45.74 50.31 -112.83
CA GLN A 890 -45.44 51.74 -112.93
C GLN A 890 -44.23 52.00 -113.84
N SER A 891 -43.14 51.24 -113.70
CA SER A 891 -41.95 51.41 -114.55
C SER A 891 -42.31 51.24 -116.03
N ALA A 892 -43.17 50.30 -116.38
CA ALA A 892 -43.65 50.11 -117.75
C ALA A 892 -44.39 51.33 -118.36
N LYS A 893 -44.88 52.28 -117.54
CA LYS A 893 -45.60 53.48 -118.00
C LYS A 893 -44.80 54.77 -117.93
N VAL A 894 -43.63 54.77 -117.32
CA VAL A 894 -42.81 55.98 -117.14
C VAL A 894 -41.83 56.12 -118.30
N THR A 895 -41.90 57.25 -119.00
CA THR A 895 -41.01 57.55 -120.13
C THR A 895 -39.78 58.38 -119.74
N ASP A 896 -39.77 59.03 -118.57
CA ASP A 896 -38.62 59.79 -118.08
C ASP A 896 -37.52 58.82 -117.62
N PRO A 897 -36.34 58.80 -118.30
CA PRO A 897 -35.30 57.82 -118.02
C PRO A 897 -34.77 57.89 -116.59
N ASN A 898 -34.70 59.08 -115.97
CA ASN A 898 -34.21 59.23 -114.60
C ASN A 898 -35.22 58.67 -113.58
N VAL A 899 -36.52 58.85 -113.83
CA VAL A 899 -37.58 58.32 -112.96
C VAL A 899 -37.74 56.81 -113.17
N LEU A 900 -37.61 56.33 -114.41
CA LEU A 900 -37.63 54.91 -114.73
C LEU A 900 -36.53 54.16 -113.98
N GLU A 901 -35.30 54.68 -114.01
CA GLU A 901 -34.17 54.10 -113.29
C GLU A 901 -34.40 54.12 -111.76
N ALA A 902 -34.97 55.21 -111.23
CA ALA A 902 -35.30 55.31 -109.81
C ALA A 902 -36.38 54.29 -109.37
N ILE A 903 -37.40 54.04 -110.22
CA ILE A 903 -38.45 53.06 -109.95
C ILE A 903 -37.90 51.64 -110.06
N GLN A 904 -37.11 51.33 -111.09
CA GLN A 904 -36.49 50.01 -111.25
C GLN A 904 -35.52 49.70 -110.10
N ALA A 905 -34.72 50.69 -109.66
CA ALA A 905 -33.87 50.54 -108.49
C ALA A 905 -34.69 50.30 -107.21
N SER A 906 -35.82 51.00 -107.06
CA SER A 906 -36.71 50.80 -105.91
C SER A 906 -37.42 49.45 -105.94
N GLN A 907 -37.81 48.96 -107.13
CA GLN A 907 -38.39 47.64 -107.31
C GLN A 907 -37.41 46.54 -106.93
N SER A 908 -36.16 46.63 -107.42
CA SER A 908 -35.10 45.67 -107.09
C SER A 908 -34.86 45.60 -105.58
N ARG A 909 -34.82 46.75 -104.89
CA ARG A 909 -34.71 46.81 -103.42
C ARG A 909 -35.87 46.13 -102.70
N VAL A 910 -37.11 46.41 -103.10
CA VAL A 910 -38.31 45.79 -102.49
C VAL A 910 -38.31 44.28 -102.70
N GLN A 911 -37.87 43.82 -103.87
CA GLN A 911 -37.75 42.40 -104.19
C GLN A 911 -36.66 41.72 -103.34
N SER A 912 -35.49 42.34 -103.18
CA SER A 912 -34.45 41.87 -102.26
C SER A 912 -34.98 41.79 -100.83
N MET A 913 -35.71 42.80 -100.35
CA MET A 913 -36.33 42.80 -99.01
C MET A 913 -37.37 41.66 -98.82
N GLY A 914 -38.13 41.34 -99.87
CA GLY A 914 -39.07 40.21 -99.86
C GLY A 914 -38.35 38.86 -99.69
N ILE A 915 -37.18 38.70 -100.32
CA ILE A 915 -36.34 37.50 -100.20
C ILE A 915 -35.74 37.39 -98.79
N ILE A 916 -35.29 38.51 -98.23
CA ILE A 916 -34.80 38.60 -96.85
C ILE A 916 -35.87 38.07 -95.87
N HIS A 917 -37.11 38.57 -95.97
CA HIS A 917 -38.21 38.11 -95.13
C HIS A 917 -38.57 36.63 -95.34
N GLN A 918 -38.47 36.11 -96.57
CA GLN A 918 -38.75 34.70 -96.86
C GLN A 918 -37.72 33.76 -96.21
N LYS A 919 -36.43 34.12 -96.24
CA LYS A 919 -35.36 33.25 -95.74
C LYS A 919 -35.07 33.42 -94.25
N LEU A 920 -35.31 34.60 -93.69
CA LEU A 920 -35.32 34.84 -92.24
C LEU A 920 -36.17 33.81 -91.47
N TYR A 921 -37.28 33.36 -92.07
CA TYR A 921 -38.19 32.40 -91.44
C TYR A 921 -37.87 30.92 -91.76
N GLN A 922 -37.13 30.63 -92.84
CA GLN A 922 -36.75 29.27 -93.21
C GLN A 922 -35.51 28.76 -92.45
N GLY A 923 -34.77 29.65 -91.76
CA GLY A 923 -33.63 29.30 -90.92
C GLY A 923 -34.03 28.59 -89.61
N LYS A 924 -33.18 27.67 -89.13
CA LYS A 924 -33.41 26.94 -87.87
C LYS A 924 -33.33 27.83 -86.62
N GLN A 925 -32.72 29.01 -86.72
CA GLN A 925 -32.59 29.99 -85.65
C GLN A 925 -33.37 31.25 -86.02
N LEU A 926 -34.43 31.54 -85.25
CA LEU A 926 -35.39 32.62 -85.52
C LEU A 926 -34.85 34.04 -85.25
N GLY A 927 -33.56 34.19 -84.93
CA GLY A 927 -32.96 35.46 -84.50
C GLY A 927 -31.60 35.80 -85.11
N ALA A 928 -31.07 34.97 -86.01
CA ALA A 928 -29.74 35.18 -86.59
C ALA A 928 -29.63 34.58 -88.01
N ILE A 929 -28.84 35.20 -88.88
CA ILE A 929 -28.66 34.86 -90.31
C ILE A 929 -27.21 34.52 -90.59
N GLU A 930 -26.97 33.37 -91.20
CA GLU A 930 -25.66 33.00 -91.77
C GLU A 930 -25.39 33.82 -93.04
N MET A 931 -24.31 34.58 -93.04
CA MET A 931 -24.05 35.66 -94.00
C MET A 931 -23.50 35.17 -95.33
N ARG A 932 -22.81 34.03 -95.39
CA ARG A 932 -22.23 33.51 -96.62
C ARG A 932 -23.31 33.05 -97.59
N ASP A 933 -24.24 32.23 -97.12
CA ASP A 933 -25.41 31.80 -97.88
C ASP A 933 -26.26 33.00 -98.28
N TYR A 934 -26.40 33.97 -97.36
CA TYR A 934 -27.15 35.18 -97.62
C TYR A 934 -26.56 36.01 -98.78
N PHE A 935 -25.24 36.24 -98.78
CA PHE A 935 -24.57 37.00 -99.84
C PHE A 935 -24.51 36.28 -101.19
N ASN A 936 -24.33 34.96 -101.21
CA ASN A 936 -24.36 34.18 -102.46
C ASN A 936 -25.72 34.31 -103.16
N ASN A 937 -26.81 34.13 -102.42
CA ASN A 937 -28.17 34.25 -102.96
C ASN A 937 -28.49 35.68 -103.42
N LEU A 938 -28.07 36.69 -102.65
CA LEU A 938 -28.24 38.08 -103.03
C LEU A 938 -27.49 38.40 -104.33
N SER A 939 -26.24 37.93 -104.44
CA SER A 939 -25.37 38.14 -105.61
C SER A 939 -25.93 37.50 -106.88
N GLU A 940 -26.39 36.25 -106.80
CA GLU A 940 -27.00 35.53 -107.92
C GLU A 940 -28.26 36.25 -108.43
N SER A 941 -29.13 36.70 -107.51
CA SER A 941 -30.34 37.45 -107.88
C SER A 941 -30.04 38.79 -108.53
N ILE A 942 -29.00 39.51 -108.07
CA ILE A 942 -28.61 40.80 -108.65
C ILE A 942 -28.01 40.59 -110.04
N LEU A 943 -27.13 39.60 -110.24
CA LEU A 943 -26.54 39.29 -111.55
C LEU A 943 -27.61 38.94 -112.59
N HIS A 944 -28.60 38.13 -112.20
CA HIS A 944 -29.75 37.83 -113.04
C HIS A 944 -30.56 39.08 -113.40
N SER A 945 -30.78 39.99 -112.45
CA SER A 945 -31.55 41.22 -112.69
C SER A 945 -30.84 42.19 -113.64
N PHE A 946 -29.51 42.15 -113.75
CA PHE A 946 -28.72 43.01 -114.63
C PHE A 946 -28.28 42.32 -115.93
N ASP A 947 -28.76 41.09 -116.19
CA ASP A 947 -28.37 40.25 -117.34
C ASP A 947 -26.84 40.16 -117.50
N ALA A 948 -26.17 39.99 -116.35
CA ALA A 948 -24.72 40.03 -116.22
C ALA A 948 -24.12 38.67 -115.81
N THR A 949 -24.96 37.65 -115.63
CA THR A 949 -24.57 36.32 -115.09
C THR A 949 -23.44 35.67 -115.88
N ASP A 950 -23.45 35.78 -117.22
CA ASP A 950 -22.42 35.16 -118.07
C ASP A 950 -21.18 36.05 -118.28
N ARG A 951 -21.24 37.33 -117.85
CA ARG A 951 -20.18 38.34 -118.09
C ARG A 951 -19.38 38.68 -116.83
N ILE A 952 -20.01 38.67 -115.66
CA ILE A 952 -19.41 39.13 -114.41
C ILE A 952 -19.48 38.01 -113.37
N THR A 953 -18.32 37.64 -112.83
CA THR A 953 -18.23 36.65 -111.76
C THR A 953 -18.13 37.36 -110.41
N ILE A 954 -19.01 37.01 -109.46
CA ILE A 954 -18.91 37.47 -108.07
C ILE A 954 -18.27 36.36 -107.24
N ASP A 955 -17.07 36.61 -106.71
CA ASP A 955 -16.34 35.69 -105.83
C ASP A 955 -16.63 36.05 -104.37
N CYS A 956 -17.44 35.22 -103.70
CA CYS A 956 -17.76 35.37 -102.28
C CYS A 956 -16.87 34.46 -101.41
N SER A 957 -15.70 34.99 -101.06
CA SER A 957 -14.70 34.30 -100.26
C SER A 957 -14.71 34.82 -98.81
N MET A 958 -15.56 34.24 -97.96
CA MET A 958 -15.70 34.60 -96.54
C MET A 958 -15.92 33.38 -95.62
N PRO A 959 -15.55 33.45 -94.33
CA PRO A 959 -15.87 32.42 -93.34
C PRO A 959 -17.37 32.36 -93.03
N GLU A 960 -17.85 31.24 -92.47
CA GLU A 960 -19.20 31.15 -91.91
C GLU A 960 -19.35 32.18 -90.78
N LEU A 961 -20.32 33.09 -90.91
CA LEU A 961 -20.53 34.19 -89.98
C LEU A 961 -22.02 34.42 -89.78
N VAL A 962 -22.50 34.35 -88.54
CA VAL A 962 -23.92 34.56 -88.21
C VAL A 962 -24.13 35.92 -87.55
N LEU A 963 -25.06 36.72 -88.08
CA LEU A 963 -25.42 38.05 -87.56
C LEU A 963 -26.87 38.10 -87.09
N ASP A 964 -27.19 38.93 -86.09
CA ASP A 964 -28.58 39.21 -85.71
C ASP A 964 -29.37 39.83 -86.87
N ILE A 965 -30.70 39.72 -86.82
CA ILE A 965 -31.60 40.14 -87.92
C ILE A 965 -31.36 41.60 -88.33
N ASP A 966 -31.30 42.52 -87.37
CA ASP A 966 -31.22 43.95 -87.66
C ASP A 966 -29.89 44.30 -88.34
N THR A 967 -28.80 43.70 -87.86
CA THR A 967 -27.47 43.86 -88.47
C THR A 967 -27.41 43.20 -89.85
N ALA A 968 -27.92 41.98 -90.01
CA ALA A 968 -27.87 41.23 -91.26
C ALA A 968 -28.69 41.89 -92.38
N VAL A 969 -29.89 42.41 -92.07
CA VAL A 969 -30.72 43.16 -93.02
C VAL A 969 -29.98 44.41 -93.49
N SER A 970 -29.42 45.19 -92.55
CA SER A 970 -28.72 46.44 -92.84
C SER A 970 -27.47 46.20 -93.71
N VAL A 971 -26.67 45.19 -93.37
CA VAL A 971 -25.49 44.79 -94.13
C VAL A 971 -25.88 44.29 -95.53
N GLY A 972 -26.94 43.50 -95.65
CA GLY A 972 -27.39 43.01 -96.95
C GLY A 972 -27.91 44.09 -97.89
N LEU A 973 -28.67 45.06 -97.37
CA LEU A 973 -29.11 46.20 -98.17
C LEU A 973 -27.92 47.05 -98.63
N LEU A 974 -26.92 47.24 -97.77
CA LEU A 974 -25.70 47.97 -98.12
C LEU A 974 -24.90 47.21 -99.20
N THR A 975 -24.72 45.89 -99.05
CA THR A 975 -24.08 45.05 -100.07
C THR A 975 -24.81 45.09 -101.41
N ASN A 976 -26.16 45.08 -101.41
CA ASN A 976 -26.96 45.22 -102.62
C ASN A 976 -26.63 46.53 -103.37
N GLU A 977 -26.60 47.66 -102.66
CA GLU A 977 -26.26 48.95 -103.26
C GLU A 977 -24.81 48.99 -103.76
N LEU A 978 -23.85 48.39 -103.05
CA LEU A 978 -22.46 48.35 -103.49
C LEU A 978 -22.28 47.49 -104.75
N LEU A 979 -22.88 46.29 -104.79
CA LEU A 979 -22.82 45.40 -105.95
C LEU A 979 -23.47 46.03 -107.19
N THR A 980 -24.67 46.59 -107.03
CA THR A 980 -25.37 47.26 -108.14
C THR A 980 -24.60 48.47 -108.66
N ASN A 981 -23.92 49.23 -107.79
CA ASN A 981 -23.02 50.30 -108.22
C ASN A 981 -21.83 49.77 -109.03
N SER A 982 -21.16 48.70 -108.59
CA SER A 982 -20.06 48.10 -109.36
C SER A 982 -20.54 47.59 -110.72
N LEU A 983 -21.72 46.96 -110.81
CA LEU A 983 -22.29 46.51 -112.08
C LEU A 983 -22.60 47.67 -113.04
N LYS A 984 -23.10 48.80 -112.53
CA LYS A 984 -23.42 49.96 -113.35
C LYS A 984 -22.20 50.71 -113.86
N TYR A 985 -21.17 50.88 -113.03
CA TYR A 985 -20.08 51.83 -113.32
C TYR A 985 -18.74 51.15 -113.63
N ALA A 986 -18.43 50.02 -113.01
CA ALA A 986 -17.08 49.46 -113.09
C ALA A 986 -16.78 48.78 -114.43
N PHE A 987 -17.78 48.20 -115.09
CA PHE A 987 -17.59 47.34 -116.27
C PHE A 987 -18.11 47.96 -117.57
N VAL A 988 -18.30 49.28 -117.62
CA VAL A 988 -18.77 49.98 -118.83
C VAL A 988 -17.72 49.86 -119.94
N GLY A 989 -18.04 49.09 -120.99
CA GLY A 989 -17.16 48.85 -122.14
C GLY A 989 -16.19 47.67 -122.02
N ARG A 990 -16.34 46.80 -121.00
CA ARG A 990 -15.59 45.52 -120.89
C ARG A 990 -16.54 44.33 -121.00
N ASP A 991 -16.12 43.30 -121.73
CA ASP A 991 -16.93 42.07 -121.93
C ASP A 991 -16.89 41.12 -120.73
N SER A 992 -15.90 41.24 -119.85
CA SER A 992 -15.78 40.41 -118.64
C SER A 992 -15.19 41.15 -117.43
N GLY A 993 -15.58 40.72 -116.24
CA GLY A 993 -15.18 41.34 -114.97
C GLY A 993 -15.37 40.43 -113.75
N THR A 994 -14.75 40.79 -112.63
CA THR A 994 -14.85 40.06 -111.36
C THR A 994 -15.08 41.05 -110.21
N ILE A 995 -16.07 40.75 -109.37
CA ILE A 995 -16.30 41.47 -108.11
C ILE A 995 -15.99 40.50 -106.97
N ARG A 996 -15.09 40.88 -106.05
CA ARG A 996 -14.86 40.13 -104.81
C ARG A 996 -15.70 40.71 -103.70
N LEU A 997 -16.39 39.84 -102.99
CA LEU A 997 -17.21 40.16 -101.83
C LEU A 997 -16.73 39.34 -100.64
N SER A 998 -16.35 39.99 -99.55
CA SER A 998 -15.99 39.31 -98.31
C SER A 998 -16.54 40.06 -97.11
N LEU A 999 -16.95 39.32 -96.08
CA LEU A 999 -17.24 39.85 -94.77
C LEU A 999 -16.46 39.05 -93.76
N THR A 1000 -15.46 39.68 -93.16
CA THR A 1000 -14.55 39.03 -92.23
C THR A 1000 -14.56 39.75 -90.89
N ARG A 1001 -14.24 39.01 -89.84
CA ARG A 1001 -13.97 39.60 -88.53
C ARG A 1001 -12.49 39.97 -88.49
N THR A 1002 -12.20 41.22 -88.15
CA THR A 1002 -10.83 41.68 -87.90
C THR A 1002 -10.34 41.21 -86.53
N ASP A 1003 -9.03 41.21 -86.31
CA ASP A 1003 -8.41 40.81 -85.03
C ASP A 1003 -8.95 41.60 -83.83
N ASN A 1004 -9.46 42.81 -84.06
CA ASN A 1004 -10.01 43.69 -83.02
C ASN A 1004 -11.49 43.40 -82.72
N GLY A 1005 -12.08 42.35 -83.31
CA GLY A 1005 -13.47 41.93 -83.12
C GLY A 1005 -14.50 42.70 -83.96
N SER A 1006 -14.09 43.75 -84.68
CA SER A 1006 -14.93 44.50 -85.62
C SER A 1006 -15.15 43.72 -86.91
N LEU A 1007 -16.26 43.98 -87.58
CA LEU A 1007 -16.57 43.38 -88.87
C LEU A 1007 -16.08 44.28 -90.00
N LEU A 1008 -15.50 43.65 -91.02
CA LEU A 1008 -14.99 44.29 -92.22
C LEU A 1008 -15.72 43.70 -93.42
N LEU A 1009 -16.61 44.50 -94.01
CA LEU A 1009 -17.20 44.20 -95.32
C LEU A 1009 -16.28 44.80 -96.39
N GLN A 1010 -15.88 43.99 -97.36
CA GLN A 1010 -15.10 44.44 -98.52
C GLN A 1010 -15.83 44.06 -99.80
N VAL A 1011 -16.04 45.05 -100.67
CA VAL A 1011 -16.57 44.88 -102.03
C VAL A 1011 -15.56 45.48 -102.99
N ALA A 1012 -14.94 44.67 -103.84
CA ALA A 1012 -13.88 45.10 -104.75
C ALA A 1012 -14.21 44.69 -106.18
N ASP A 1013 -14.25 45.64 -107.11
CA ASP A 1013 -14.32 45.34 -108.54
C ASP A 1013 -12.95 45.48 -109.21
N ASN A 1014 -12.72 44.71 -110.29
CA ASN A 1014 -11.52 44.82 -111.13
C ASN A 1014 -11.74 45.68 -112.40
N GLY A 1015 -12.77 46.54 -112.37
CA GLY A 1015 -13.19 47.37 -113.49
C GLY A 1015 -12.42 48.69 -113.60
N ILE A 1016 -13.01 49.67 -114.29
CA ILE A 1016 -12.54 51.08 -114.24
C ILE A 1016 -13.00 51.80 -112.98
N GLY A 1017 -13.98 51.23 -112.25
CA GLY A 1017 -14.53 51.77 -111.01
C GLY A 1017 -15.40 53.02 -111.20
N LYS A 1018 -15.97 53.52 -110.10
CA LYS A 1018 -16.70 54.80 -110.07
C LYS A 1018 -15.73 55.96 -109.78
N PRO A 1019 -15.61 57.00 -110.64
CA PRO A 1019 -14.66 58.10 -110.41
C PRO A 1019 -15.01 58.93 -109.15
N PRO A 1020 -14.01 59.41 -108.37
CA PRO A 1020 -14.25 60.11 -107.11
C PRO A 1020 -14.85 61.51 -107.35
N ALA A 1021 -15.93 61.83 -106.64
CA ALA A 1021 -16.73 63.03 -106.84
C ALA A 1021 -15.97 64.34 -106.52
N LYS A 1022 -15.44 65.02 -107.54
CA LYS A 1022 -15.38 66.49 -107.61
C LYS A 1022 -16.18 66.94 -108.84
N ALA A 1023 -17.22 67.74 -108.57
CA ALA A 1023 -18.17 68.34 -109.51
C ALA A 1023 -19.24 67.40 -110.10
N VAL A 1024 -20.31 67.14 -109.32
CA VAL A 1024 -21.73 67.43 -109.63
C VAL A 1024 -22.50 67.20 -108.30
N LYS A 1025 -23.42 68.10 -107.93
CA LYS A 1025 -24.43 67.84 -106.88
C LYS A 1025 -25.39 66.77 -107.39
N GLU A 1026 -24.97 65.51 -107.38
CA GLU A 1026 -25.83 64.37 -107.64
C GLU A 1026 -26.34 63.82 -106.31
N THR A 1027 -27.55 64.26 -105.95
CA THR A 1027 -28.37 63.75 -104.86
C THR A 1027 -29.04 62.45 -105.30
N GLY A 1028 -28.25 61.41 -105.56
CA GLY A 1028 -28.75 60.07 -105.84
C GLY A 1028 -29.16 59.37 -104.53
N PHE A 1029 -30.39 58.87 -104.47
CA PHE A 1029 -30.96 58.18 -103.31
C PHE A 1029 -30.07 57.01 -102.81
N GLY A 1030 -29.41 56.29 -103.72
CA GLY A 1030 -28.50 55.18 -103.35
C GLY A 1030 -27.29 55.63 -102.52
N THR A 1031 -26.70 56.79 -102.81
CA THR A 1031 -25.56 57.30 -102.02
C THR A 1031 -25.99 57.79 -100.64
N GLN A 1032 -27.19 58.37 -100.52
CA GLN A 1032 -27.78 58.71 -99.23
C GLN A 1032 -28.12 57.46 -98.40
N LEU A 1033 -28.59 56.40 -99.05
CA LEU A 1033 -28.91 55.14 -98.40
C LEU A 1033 -27.65 54.44 -97.86
N VAL A 1034 -26.57 54.41 -98.65
CA VAL A 1034 -25.27 53.89 -98.17
C VAL A 1034 -24.79 54.69 -96.96
N ASP A 1035 -24.82 56.03 -97.00
CA ASP A 1035 -24.39 56.87 -95.88
C ASP A 1035 -25.27 56.67 -94.62
N LEU A 1036 -26.59 56.49 -94.80
CA LEU A 1036 -27.53 56.20 -93.72
C LEU A 1036 -27.30 54.83 -93.10
N LEU A 1037 -27.12 53.79 -93.91
CA LEU A 1037 -26.88 52.42 -93.44
C LEU A 1037 -25.50 52.29 -92.79
N THR A 1038 -24.48 52.98 -93.31
CA THR A 1038 -23.16 53.09 -92.69
C THR A 1038 -23.26 53.70 -91.29
N ARG A 1039 -24.04 54.78 -91.10
CA ARG A 1039 -24.28 55.35 -89.76
C ARG A 1039 -25.10 54.42 -88.86
N GLN A 1040 -26.10 53.73 -89.39
CA GLN A 1040 -26.91 52.78 -88.61
C GLN A 1040 -26.08 51.61 -88.05
N LEU A 1041 -25.04 51.21 -88.78
CA LEU A 1041 -24.08 50.20 -88.36
C LEU A 1041 -22.94 50.77 -87.48
N ASP A 1042 -22.92 52.07 -87.19
CA ASP A 1042 -21.80 52.78 -86.57
C ASP A 1042 -20.46 52.49 -87.27
N GLY A 1043 -20.51 52.41 -88.61
CA GLY A 1043 -19.39 52.03 -89.45
C GLY A 1043 -18.66 53.19 -90.11
N ILE A 1044 -17.42 52.95 -90.54
CA ILE A 1044 -16.61 53.86 -91.35
C ILE A 1044 -16.44 53.23 -92.74
N LEU A 1045 -16.91 53.93 -93.77
CA LEU A 1045 -16.83 53.52 -95.17
C LEU A 1045 -15.66 54.25 -95.86
N THR A 1046 -14.80 53.50 -96.53
CA THR A 1046 -13.66 54.03 -97.29
C THR A 1046 -13.67 53.52 -98.73
N TYR A 1047 -13.29 54.40 -99.67
CA TYR A 1047 -13.21 54.12 -101.10
C TYR A 1047 -11.76 54.25 -101.57
N GLU A 1048 -11.24 53.22 -102.23
CA GLU A 1048 -9.92 53.24 -102.86
C GLU A 1048 -10.06 52.89 -104.34
N ASN A 1049 -9.52 53.75 -105.22
CA ASN A 1049 -9.54 53.54 -106.67
C ASN A 1049 -8.11 53.29 -107.18
N GLN A 1050 -7.74 52.03 -107.41
CA GLN A 1050 -6.48 51.61 -108.04
C GLN A 1050 -6.74 50.41 -108.97
N ASN A 1051 -6.98 50.65 -110.26
CA ASN A 1051 -7.39 49.62 -111.24
C ASN A 1051 -8.68 48.87 -110.86
N GLY A 1052 -9.69 49.63 -110.42
CA GLY A 1052 -10.98 49.14 -109.89
C GLY A 1052 -11.38 49.91 -108.63
N THR A 1053 -12.64 49.79 -108.20
CA THR A 1053 -13.10 50.38 -106.92
C THR A 1053 -13.10 49.31 -105.82
N LEU A 1054 -12.36 49.57 -104.74
CA LEU A 1054 -12.45 48.85 -103.48
C LEU A 1054 -13.24 49.68 -102.48
N VAL A 1055 -14.33 49.13 -101.99
CA VAL A 1055 -15.14 49.69 -100.91
C VAL A 1055 -14.96 48.84 -99.67
N THR A 1056 -14.51 49.46 -98.59
CA THR A 1056 -14.34 48.80 -97.28
C THR A 1056 -15.22 49.48 -96.25
N LEU A 1057 -16.02 48.70 -95.52
CA LEU A 1057 -16.82 49.16 -94.38
C LEU A 1057 -16.34 48.44 -93.13
N HIS A 1058 -15.76 49.20 -92.19
CA HIS A 1058 -15.45 48.73 -90.85
C HIS A 1058 -16.56 49.12 -89.89
N PHE A 1059 -17.17 48.16 -89.20
CA PHE A 1059 -18.24 48.44 -88.24
C PHE A 1059 -18.18 47.51 -87.01
N ASN A 1060 -18.62 48.04 -85.86
CA ASN A 1060 -18.58 47.35 -84.58
C ASN A 1060 -19.96 46.79 -84.23
N ARG A 1061 -20.22 45.53 -84.59
CA ARG A 1061 -21.39 44.77 -84.14
C ARG A 1061 -20.98 43.37 -83.74
N SER A 1062 -21.51 42.90 -82.62
CA SER A 1062 -21.22 41.59 -82.04
C SER A 1062 -21.78 40.48 -82.93
N ALA A 1063 -20.97 39.95 -83.85
CA ALA A 1063 -21.27 38.69 -84.51
C ALA A 1063 -21.09 37.52 -83.53
N THR A 1064 -22.10 36.67 -83.43
CA THR A 1064 -22.03 35.38 -82.72
C THR A 1064 -21.51 34.32 -83.70
N ILE A 1065 -20.42 33.64 -83.33
CA ILE A 1065 -19.87 32.51 -84.10
C ILE A 1065 -20.81 31.32 -83.98
#